data_AF-A0A839F3E0-F1
#
_entry.id   AF-A0A839F3E0-F1
#
_cell.length_a   1.000
_cell.length_b   1.000
_cell.length_c   1.000
_cell.angle_alpha   90.00
_cell.angle_beta   90.00
_cell.angle_gamma   90.00
#
_symmetry.space_group_name_H-M   'P 1'
#
loop_
_entity.id
_entity.type
_entity.pdbx_description
1 polymer ?
#
loop_
_entity_poly.entity_id
_entity_poly.type
_entity_poly.pdbx_seq_one_letter_code
_entity_poly.pdbx_strand_id
1 'polypeptide(L)'
;MSAQLASGDVNLEAASGDIVVDDTVSWGAHTLTLSAPSGSVKVNAVMTASGSAGLSLETDASVADGGMVMALTAGGFTGRVDFTGTGQSYRVNGTAYTLIHTLAELEAIRPPANGTITAAYALAADVDWSGAASQTPLGFLGASGRFDGLGHQLLDLVIAGSVDDTGLFSYNSGGVIRNVGVRGGSVSGGGWVGTLVGDNFGVIAHVYSTADVSGTLFVGGLVGFHNGNGSLIADAWASGNVIGTGAVGGLVGTTQSGGAVNNVWASGNVTGQDSIGGLVGVTQTNATASETLRNAYATGNVTGSIQVGGLVGHNMSPVEHVFATGSVSASSNSYVGGLVGLNDAGPGGSVSDGWFASDTAGAHPDNGVGTAISLVNLVSALPGSFDAAVWDNQNRKTTPYLKSLPGAVYVKAESATPAGALVYTPVTTLDQLQAVGANLAGNFALFNDIDASATANWNGGAGFVPIGNCAGGFNGRFDGLGHVVIDPTINPGGSSLCVGLFGGLGIGSVLRNVGVDGGSVTGGNAVGGLVGYNDAGAISNAFATARVFGTNDCGGLVGFTTGDVSDAYATGSVTASGGGAGGLTSGSRGAIRHTWASGKVTGSGSNVGGLVGLAMDGTVEDSYWDSFSTGQAVGVGVVVAGNATVTNLNTVTSNPAQAAATNYAFKQGAYASLDFGSTWTAFDGTRPFLQGEWQTTLTNAHQLQLMSLKLDADYMLGRNIDAGETGRNDGTAANSNGMWAQTGFMRVGTDGPRFVGSLDGQHHVISGFAINRPTIDSWVGLFGKTGGAVVKNLGMANVSIVGSSAVGGLIGLSQGGSVSNVYVTGSVSGAGAVGGIVGGMQGGSLDNAYASVGVSSAGNDVGGVTGGNQGASISDVYASGSVSGQNAAGLVGYNADASGAVINDGFWNTDVMAQGIGTADTPGGLSNGVTGLSTLHWLSQGPAATGLWNTANGWVTGYPYPVLKGFPYVLVVAQGTHVTQGVPAVTVDSYAVIDQDGNDASALVDGTPTWFADPGLAIGATANVGGTGVTMLDPSYQLTYVGSGVVQAPVQPNLTLALTQGGPDYVTYGQIVDYVVTLSNNGNAAATNYAVSASYGGGADVGATTWQCIAGSIDASCAAAGNGPIVDHVTVPPGVSMTWLIHVPVSPSSPAGTLDFDFNADGLAPLSDHVTIVIFRDGFDGAGASMEGTPR
;
A
#
# COMPACT_ATOMS: atom_id res chain seq x y z
N MET A 1 -3.97 9.20 -19.56
CA MET A 1 -4.37 8.38 -20.72
C MET A 1 -5.44 9.02 -21.62
N SER A 2 -6.68 9.27 -21.16
CA SER A 2 -7.78 9.79 -22.02
C SER A 2 -7.42 11.05 -22.82
N ALA A 3 -6.64 11.97 -22.22
CA ALA A 3 -6.17 13.18 -22.91
C ALA A 3 -5.18 12.88 -24.06
N GLN A 4 -4.32 11.86 -23.92
CA GLN A 4 -3.37 11.46 -24.96
C GLN A 4 -4.11 10.80 -26.14
N LEU A 5 -5.09 9.94 -25.85
CA LEU A 5 -5.95 9.29 -26.86
C LEU A 5 -6.79 10.28 -27.67
N ALA A 6 -7.06 11.48 -27.13
CA ALA A 6 -7.70 12.55 -27.89
C ALA A 6 -6.80 13.12 -29.01
N SER A 7 -5.47 12.97 -28.89
CA SER A 7 -4.47 13.57 -29.78
C SER A 7 -3.80 12.57 -30.73
N GLY A 8 -3.85 11.27 -30.45
CA GLY A 8 -3.24 10.22 -31.27
C GLY A 8 -3.39 8.83 -30.66
N ASP A 9 -2.81 7.82 -31.33
CA ASP A 9 -2.72 6.45 -30.80
C ASP A 9 -1.82 6.42 -29.56
N VAL A 10 -2.14 5.56 -28.58
CA VAL A 10 -1.35 5.37 -27.37
C VAL A 10 -0.93 3.91 -27.28
N ASN A 11 0.36 3.65 -27.06
CA ASN A 11 0.90 2.32 -26.84
C ASN A 11 1.55 2.25 -25.45
N LEU A 12 1.02 1.38 -24.58
CA LEU A 12 1.59 1.08 -23.27
C LEU A 12 2.20 -0.31 -23.32
N GLU A 13 3.49 -0.41 -23.06
CA GLU A 13 4.24 -1.66 -23.08
C GLU A 13 4.83 -1.95 -21.69
N ALA A 14 4.46 -3.07 -21.09
CA ALA A 14 5.06 -3.54 -19.86
C ALA A 14 6.43 -4.17 -20.16
N ALA A 15 7.47 -3.70 -19.46
CA ALA A 15 8.81 -4.28 -19.56
C ALA A 15 8.85 -5.76 -19.14
N SER A 16 8.00 -6.15 -18.17
CA SER A 16 7.71 -7.53 -17.77
C SER A 16 6.46 -7.58 -16.92
N GLY A 17 5.67 -8.66 -17.00
CA GLY A 17 4.51 -8.89 -16.13
C GLY A 17 3.21 -8.27 -16.64
N ASP A 18 2.26 -8.07 -15.73
CA ASP A 18 0.89 -7.64 -16.06
C ASP A 18 0.77 -6.13 -16.28
N ILE A 19 -0.20 -5.72 -17.10
CA ILE A 19 -0.73 -4.35 -17.12
C ILE A 19 -2.04 -4.36 -16.33
N VAL A 20 -2.18 -3.46 -15.36
CA VAL A 20 -3.40 -3.31 -14.55
C VAL A 20 -4.05 -1.96 -14.83
N VAL A 21 -5.35 -1.97 -15.14
CA VAL A 21 -6.18 -0.78 -15.36
C VAL A 21 -7.14 -0.61 -14.19
N ASP A 22 -6.74 0.20 -13.21
CA ASP A 22 -7.46 0.44 -11.96
C ASP A 22 -8.37 1.69 -11.98
N ASP A 23 -8.33 2.48 -13.07
CA ASP A 23 -9.12 3.70 -13.20
C ASP A 23 -9.93 3.72 -14.50
N THR A 24 -10.97 4.55 -14.52
CA THR A 24 -11.86 4.71 -15.66
C THR A 24 -11.14 5.38 -16.83
N VAL A 25 -11.29 4.81 -18.03
CA VAL A 25 -10.68 5.34 -19.26
C VAL A 25 -11.78 5.58 -20.28
N SER A 26 -11.80 6.74 -20.94
CA SER A 26 -12.79 7.02 -21.98
C SER A 26 -12.16 7.71 -23.18
N TRP A 27 -12.43 7.22 -24.40
CA TRP A 27 -11.92 7.79 -25.64
C TRP A 27 -12.87 7.59 -26.82
N GLY A 28 -12.76 8.43 -27.85
CA GLY A 28 -13.69 8.46 -29.00
C GLY A 28 -13.07 8.28 -30.39
N ALA A 29 -11.74 8.26 -30.47
CA ALA A 29 -10.96 8.07 -31.69
C ALA A 29 -9.57 7.52 -31.30
N HIS A 30 -8.81 7.06 -32.29
CA HIS A 30 -7.48 6.46 -32.11
C HIS A 30 -7.51 5.11 -31.36
N THR A 31 -6.38 4.41 -31.40
CA THR A 31 -6.21 3.08 -30.84
C THR A 31 -5.43 3.16 -29.53
N LEU A 32 -5.98 2.55 -28.48
CA LEU A 32 -5.22 2.20 -27.28
C LEU A 32 -4.63 0.80 -27.47
N THR A 33 -3.31 0.69 -27.41
CA THR A 33 -2.59 -0.58 -27.42
C THR A 33 -2.02 -0.85 -26.03
N LEU A 34 -2.38 -1.99 -25.44
CA LEU A 34 -1.80 -2.48 -24.18
C LEU A 34 -1.00 -3.75 -24.47
N SER A 35 0.31 -3.69 -24.28
CA SER A 35 1.26 -4.76 -24.62
C SER A 35 1.95 -5.30 -23.36
N ALA A 36 1.50 -6.47 -22.92
CA ALA A 36 2.05 -7.27 -21.82
C ALA A 36 2.52 -8.64 -22.34
N PRO A 37 3.61 -8.71 -23.13
CA PRO A 37 4.00 -9.94 -23.84
C PRO A 37 4.45 -11.10 -22.94
N SER A 38 4.74 -10.83 -21.65
CA SER A 38 5.09 -11.81 -20.62
C SER A 38 4.10 -11.82 -19.45
N GLY A 39 2.91 -11.27 -19.63
CA GLY A 39 1.88 -11.20 -18.61
C GLY A 39 0.47 -11.06 -19.20
N SER A 40 -0.46 -10.64 -18.34
CA SER A 40 -1.86 -10.43 -18.69
C SER A 40 -2.24 -8.94 -18.63
N VAL A 41 -3.31 -8.58 -19.34
CA VAL A 41 -3.98 -7.29 -19.16
C VAL A 41 -5.16 -7.49 -18.21
N LYS A 42 -5.09 -6.87 -17.04
CA LYS A 42 -6.11 -6.90 -15.98
C LYS A 42 -6.88 -5.60 -15.99
N VAL A 43 -8.16 -5.66 -16.28
CA VAL A 43 -9.06 -4.50 -16.28
C VAL A 43 -9.90 -4.57 -15.01
N ASN A 44 -9.63 -3.67 -14.07
CA ASN A 44 -10.30 -3.60 -12.76
C ASN A 44 -11.39 -2.52 -12.70
N ALA A 45 -11.30 -1.52 -13.57
CA ALA A 45 -12.26 -0.43 -13.72
C ALA A 45 -12.93 -0.42 -15.12
N VAL A 46 -13.88 0.50 -15.33
CA VAL A 46 -14.62 0.60 -16.60
C VAL A 46 -13.80 1.37 -17.64
N MET A 47 -13.64 0.77 -18.82
CA MET A 47 -13.10 1.43 -20.02
C MET A 47 -14.22 1.67 -21.03
N THR A 48 -14.28 2.83 -21.66
CA THR A 48 -15.34 3.19 -22.62
C THR A 48 -14.75 3.69 -23.95
N ALA A 49 -14.93 2.89 -25.00
CA ALA A 49 -14.54 3.20 -26.37
C ALA A 49 -15.76 3.64 -27.20
N SER A 50 -15.71 4.86 -27.72
CA SER A 50 -16.78 5.48 -28.53
C SER A 50 -16.30 5.84 -29.94
N GLY A 51 -17.21 6.24 -30.83
CA GLY A 51 -16.85 6.74 -32.17
C GLY A 51 -16.05 5.74 -33.01
N SER A 52 -14.82 6.10 -33.37
CA SER A 52 -13.90 5.26 -34.16
C SER A 52 -12.74 4.71 -33.32
N ALA A 53 -12.91 4.64 -32.00
CA ALA A 53 -11.91 4.14 -31.07
C ALA A 53 -11.52 2.69 -31.33
N GLY A 54 -10.23 2.38 -31.20
CA GLY A 54 -9.69 1.02 -31.20
C GLY A 54 -9.15 0.61 -29.83
N LEU A 55 -9.26 -0.67 -29.50
CA LEU A 55 -8.53 -1.32 -28.42
C LEU A 55 -7.76 -2.52 -28.98
N SER A 56 -6.44 -2.53 -28.80
CA SER A 56 -5.58 -3.65 -29.20
C SER A 56 -4.80 -4.15 -28.01
N LEU A 57 -4.83 -5.45 -27.76
CA LEU A 57 -4.11 -6.07 -26.67
C LEU A 57 -3.08 -7.05 -27.21
N GLU A 58 -1.86 -7.00 -26.68
CA GLU A 58 -0.82 -7.99 -26.90
C GLU A 58 -0.47 -8.58 -25.53
N THR A 59 -0.73 -9.87 -25.32
CA THR A 59 -0.62 -10.56 -24.03
C THR A 59 0.27 -11.79 -24.18
N ASP A 60 0.65 -12.43 -23.07
CA ASP A 60 1.32 -13.72 -23.13
C ASP A 60 0.39 -14.78 -23.75
N ALA A 61 0.68 -15.13 -25.01
CA ALA A 61 -0.08 -16.10 -25.77
C ALA A 61 0.03 -17.55 -25.23
N SER A 62 0.91 -17.81 -24.26
CA SER A 62 1.00 -19.08 -23.56
C SER A 62 -0.06 -19.25 -22.47
N VAL A 63 -0.68 -18.14 -22.01
CA VAL A 63 -1.81 -18.20 -21.08
C VAL A 63 -3.03 -18.77 -21.81
N ALA A 64 -3.64 -19.80 -21.23
CA ALA A 64 -4.66 -20.61 -21.89
C ALA A 64 -5.90 -19.80 -22.36
N ASP A 65 -6.28 -18.77 -21.62
CA ASP A 65 -7.41 -17.88 -21.94
C ASP A 65 -7.02 -16.68 -22.83
N GLY A 66 -5.74 -16.53 -23.18
CA GLY A 66 -5.22 -15.40 -23.93
C GLY A 66 -4.92 -14.15 -23.09
N GLY A 67 -4.78 -14.26 -21.77
CA GLY A 67 -4.15 -13.25 -20.91
C GLY A 67 -4.94 -11.94 -20.77
N MET A 68 -6.28 -11.98 -20.83
CA MET A 68 -7.12 -10.80 -20.56
C MET A 68 -8.12 -11.13 -19.48
N VAL A 69 -8.06 -10.36 -18.39
CA VAL A 69 -8.83 -10.61 -17.18
C VAL A 69 -9.67 -9.40 -16.85
N MET A 70 -10.98 -9.60 -16.72
CA MET A 70 -11.88 -8.61 -16.15
C MET A 70 -12.03 -8.88 -14.66
N ALA A 71 -11.89 -7.86 -13.81
CA ALA A 71 -12.09 -8.03 -12.38
C ALA A 71 -13.49 -8.59 -12.11
N LEU A 72 -13.52 -9.76 -11.49
CA LEU A 72 -14.71 -10.53 -11.20
C LEU A 72 -14.86 -10.71 -9.69
N THR A 73 -16.09 -10.61 -9.21
CA THR A 73 -16.45 -10.80 -7.82
C THR A 73 -17.69 -11.67 -7.70
N ALA A 74 -18.10 -12.03 -6.47
CA ALA A 74 -19.39 -12.69 -6.24
C ALA A 74 -20.61 -11.85 -6.67
N GLY A 75 -20.44 -10.53 -6.80
CA GLY A 75 -21.48 -9.62 -7.31
C GLY A 75 -21.51 -9.49 -8.84
N GLY A 76 -20.61 -10.16 -9.56
CA GLY A 76 -20.37 -9.99 -10.99
C GLY A 76 -19.11 -9.18 -11.29
N PHE A 77 -18.97 -8.71 -12.52
CA PHE A 77 -17.80 -7.96 -12.97
C PHE A 77 -17.80 -6.52 -12.45
N THR A 78 -16.64 -6.08 -11.98
CA THR A 78 -16.36 -4.68 -11.63
C THR A 78 -15.50 -4.00 -12.70
N GLY A 79 -14.62 -4.75 -13.34
CA GLY A 79 -13.90 -4.31 -14.54
C GLY A 79 -14.67 -4.65 -15.82
N ARG A 80 -14.72 -3.72 -16.77
CA ARG A 80 -15.52 -3.87 -18.00
C ARG A 80 -15.02 -3.00 -19.14
N VAL A 81 -15.20 -3.42 -20.39
CA VAL A 81 -14.89 -2.59 -21.57
C VAL A 81 -16.14 -2.37 -22.42
N ASP A 82 -16.69 -1.15 -22.32
CA ASP A 82 -17.88 -0.72 -23.06
C ASP A 82 -17.49 -0.22 -24.47
N PHE A 83 -18.08 -0.80 -25.52
CA PHE A 83 -18.02 -0.25 -26.88
C PHE A 83 -19.38 0.31 -27.29
N THR A 84 -19.51 1.63 -27.34
CA THR A 84 -20.84 2.29 -27.40
C THR A 84 -21.45 2.42 -28.81
N GLY A 85 -20.87 1.81 -29.83
CA GLY A 85 -21.26 2.01 -31.23
C GLY A 85 -20.69 0.99 -32.21
N THR A 86 -20.78 1.26 -33.52
CA THR A 86 -20.39 0.32 -34.59
C THR A 86 -19.09 0.66 -35.32
N GLY A 87 -18.44 1.78 -34.98
CA GLY A 87 -17.19 2.24 -35.62
C GLY A 87 -15.92 1.76 -34.92
N GLN A 88 -16.06 1.09 -33.78
CA GLN A 88 -14.97 0.69 -32.92
C GLN A 88 -14.35 -0.64 -33.35
N SER A 89 -13.10 -0.87 -32.92
CA SER A 89 -12.39 -2.12 -33.19
C SER A 89 -11.77 -2.69 -31.92
N TYR A 90 -11.76 -4.02 -31.83
CA TYR A 90 -11.17 -4.75 -30.73
C TYR A 90 -10.31 -5.91 -31.25
N ARG A 91 -9.08 -6.00 -30.73
CA ARG A 91 -8.10 -7.03 -31.10
C ARG A 91 -7.35 -7.57 -29.88
N VAL A 92 -7.04 -8.87 -29.92
CA VAL A 92 -6.15 -9.53 -28.96
C VAL A 92 -5.17 -10.41 -29.71
N ASN A 93 -3.87 -10.22 -29.51
CA ASN A 93 -2.79 -10.96 -30.17
C ASN A 93 -3.01 -11.03 -31.69
N GLY A 94 -3.30 -9.87 -32.29
CA GLY A 94 -3.67 -9.73 -33.71
C GLY A 94 -5.04 -10.26 -34.14
N THR A 95 -5.76 -11.03 -33.31
CA THR A 95 -7.09 -11.59 -33.61
C THR A 95 -8.17 -10.52 -33.46
N ALA A 96 -8.92 -10.23 -34.54
CA ALA A 96 -10.02 -9.28 -34.52
C ALA A 96 -11.31 -9.90 -34.00
N TYR A 97 -11.99 -9.19 -33.11
CA TYR A 97 -13.28 -9.59 -32.54
C TYR A 97 -14.43 -8.84 -33.21
N THR A 98 -15.52 -9.56 -33.46
CA THR A 98 -16.82 -8.96 -33.84
C THR A 98 -17.55 -8.55 -32.58
N LEU A 99 -17.90 -7.26 -32.47
CA LEU A 99 -18.61 -6.72 -31.29
C LEU A 99 -20.11 -7.01 -31.36
N ILE A 100 -20.69 -7.41 -30.23
CA ILE A 100 -22.10 -7.76 -30.05
C ILE A 100 -22.71 -6.80 -29.03
N HIS A 101 -23.72 -6.03 -29.44
CA HIS A 101 -24.42 -5.05 -28.59
C HIS A 101 -25.81 -5.50 -28.17
N THR A 102 -26.41 -6.40 -28.96
CA THR A 102 -27.82 -6.75 -28.82
C THR A 102 -28.05 -8.25 -28.90
N LEU A 103 -29.18 -8.69 -28.36
CA LEU A 103 -29.61 -10.08 -28.47
C LEU A 103 -29.75 -10.54 -29.93
N ALA A 104 -30.20 -9.66 -30.82
CA ALA A 104 -30.35 -9.99 -32.24
C ALA A 104 -28.99 -10.28 -32.91
N GLU A 105 -27.95 -9.53 -32.54
CA GLU A 105 -26.58 -9.76 -33.02
C GLU A 105 -25.98 -11.03 -32.42
N LEU A 106 -26.25 -11.30 -31.12
CA LEU A 106 -25.85 -12.55 -30.48
C LEU A 106 -26.47 -13.76 -31.15
N GLU A 107 -27.78 -13.72 -31.44
CA GLU A 107 -28.48 -14.79 -32.14
C GLU A 107 -28.03 -14.94 -33.61
N ALA A 108 -27.54 -13.86 -34.23
CA ALA A 108 -27.04 -13.90 -35.60
C ALA A 108 -25.72 -14.66 -35.76
N ILE A 109 -24.97 -14.93 -34.68
CA ILE A 109 -23.74 -15.73 -34.75
C ILE A 109 -24.04 -17.23 -34.97
N ARG A 110 -25.29 -17.65 -34.71
CA ARG A 110 -25.73 -19.03 -34.80
C ARG A 110 -25.56 -19.55 -36.24
N PRO A 111 -24.75 -20.60 -36.45
CA PRO A 111 -24.58 -21.18 -37.77
C PRO A 111 -25.82 -21.98 -38.19
N PRO A 112 -26.10 -22.11 -39.50
CA PRO A 112 -27.16 -22.98 -39.99
C PRO A 112 -26.91 -24.45 -39.60
N ALA A 113 -27.93 -25.14 -39.09
CA ALA A 113 -27.94 -26.58 -38.81
C ALA A 113 -26.81 -27.10 -37.88
N ASN A 114 -26.73 -26.59 -36.64
CA ASN A 114 -25.76 -27.04 -35.61
C ASN A 114 -24.30 -26.99 -36.09
N GLY A 115 -23.94 -25.98 -36.89
CA GLY A 115 -22.57 -25.80 -37.39
C GLY A 115 -21.59 -25.31 -36.32
N THR A 116 -20.32 -25.17 -36.72
CA THR A 116 -19.22 -24.72 -35.87
C THR A 116 -18.96 -23.22 -36.01
N ILE A 117 -18.86 -22.52 -34.89
CA ILE A 117 -18.46 -21.12 -34.75
C ILE A 117 -16.94 -21.07 -34.63
N THR A 118 -16.23 -20.58 -35.65
CA THR A 118 -14.76 -20.49 -35.66
C THR A 118 -14.22 -19.07 -35.56
N ALA A 119 -15.10 -18.06 -35.58
CA ALA A 119 -14.74 -16.65 -35.48
C ALA A 119 -14.65 -16.19 -34.01
N ALA A 120 -14.12 -14.98 -33.82
CA ALA A 120 -13.98 -14.34 -32.51
C ALA A 120 -15.08 -13.28 -32.31
N TYR A 121 -15.78 -13.36 -31.18
CA TYR A 121 -16.88 -12.47 -30.81
C TYR A 121 -16.67 -11.90 -29.42
N ALA A 122 -17.02 -10.64 -29.23
CA ALA A 122 -16.98 -10.00 -27.93
C ALA A 122 -18.29 -9.27 -27.62
N LEU A 123 -18.80 -9.39 -26.39
CA LEU A 123 -19.89 -8.54 -25.93
C LEU A 123 -19.35 -7.12 -25.73
N ALA A 124 -20.10 -6.15 -26.20
CA ALA A 124 -19.77 -4.73 -26.09
C ALA A 124 -20.76 -3.96 -25.20
N ALA A 125 -21.84 -4.63 -24.80
CA ALA A 125 -22.85 -4.21 -23.85
C ALA A 125 -23.44 -5.46 -23.19
N ASP A 126 -24.12 -5.27 -22.04
CA ASP A 126 -24.95 -6.32 -21.46
C ASP A 126 -26.07 -6.68 -22.42
N VAL A 127 -26.38 -7.98 -22.54
CA VAL A 127 -27.40 -8.49 -23.44
C VAL A 127 -28.57 -9.03 -22.62
N ASP A 128 -29.70 -8.35 -22.73
CA ASP A 128 -30.93 -8.74 -22.05
C ASP A 128 -31.70 -9.79 -22.86
N TRP A 129 -31.94 -10.94 -22.22
CA TRP A 129 -32.66 -12.07 -22.77
C TRP A 129 -34.12 -12.13 -22.30
N SER A 130 -34.55 -11.20 -21.44
CA SER A 130 -35.90 -11.11 -20.92
C SER A 130 -36.91 -10.95 -22.07
N GLY A 131 -37.87 -11.88 -22.14
CA GLY A 131 -38.92 -11.88 -23.17
C GLY A 131 -38.52 -12.45 -24.54
N ALA A 132 -37.33 -13.03 -24.69
CA ALA A 132 -36.96 -13.71 -25.93
C ALA A 132 -37.71 -15.03 -26.14
N ALA A 133 -37.94 -15.39 -27.40
CA ALA A 133 -38.60 -16.64 -27.80
C ALA A 133 -37.62 -17.79 -28.11
N SER A 134 -36.31 -17.53 -28.13
CA SER A 134 -35.28 -18.52 -28.49
C SER A 134 -35.02 -19.48 -27.32
N GLN A 135 -35.21 -20.78 -27.55
CA GLN A 135 -35.03 -21.83 -26.54
C GLN A 135 -33.90 -22.81 -26.91
N THR A 136 -32.99 -22.40 -27.79
CA THR A 136 -31.99 -23.31 -28.38
C THR A 136 -30.56 -22.77 -28.25
N PRO A 137 -29.55 -23.63 -28.00
CA PRO A 137 -28.13 -23.25 -27.93
C PRO A 137 -27.58 -22.58 -29.19
N LEU A 138 -26.59 -21.68 -29.09
CA LEU A 138 -25.98 -20.96 -30.23
C LEU A 138 -25.23 -21.87 -31.21
N GLY A 139 -24.85 -23.09 -30.81
CA GLY A 139 -24.14 -24.07 -31.65
C GLY A 139 -22.84 -24.55 -31.02
N PHE A 140 -21.89 -25.00 -31.85
CA PHE A 140 -20.60 -25.52 -31.40
C PHE A 140 -19.50 -24.46 -31.50
N LEU A 141 -18.77 -24.19 -30.43
CA LEU A 141 -17.59 -23.32 -30.49
C LEU A 141 -16.38 -24.14 -30.95
N GLY A 142 -15.77 -23.76 -32.07
CA GLY A 142 -14.62 -24.44 -32.68
C GLY A 142 -13.30 -24.18 -31.94
N ALA A 143 -12.24 -24.93 -32.25
CA ALA A 143 -10.91 -24.75 -31.65
C ALA A 143 -10.31 -23.33 -31.83
N SER A 144 -10.63 -22.67 -32.95
CA SER A 144 -10.25 -21.26 -33.21
C SER A 144 -11.32 -20.26 -32.76
N GLY A 145 -12.50 -20.73 -32.35
CA GLY A 145 -13.60 -19.90 -31.87
C GLY A 145 -13.23 -19.21 -30.56
N ARG A 146 -13.64 -17.94 -30.43
CA ARG A 146 -13.43 -17.13 -29.23
C ARG A 146 -14.71 -16.41 -28.87
N PHE A 147 -15.09 -16.42 -27.60
CA PHE A 147 -16.20 -15.66 -27.06
C PHE A 147 -15.74 -14.93 -25.80
N ASP A 148 -15.68 -13.61 -25.87
CA ASP A 148 -15.19 -12.74 -24.79
C ASP A 148 -16.35 -11.87 -24.28
N GLY A 149 -16.72 -12.00 -23.02
CA GLY A 149 -17.76 -11.15 -22.46
C GLY A 149 -17.29 -9.74 -22.15
N LEU A 150 -15.98 -9.46 -22.11
CA LEU A 150 -15.42 -8.15 -21.75
C LEU A 150 -15.99 -7.54 -20.45
N GLY A 151 -16.43 -8.39 -19.52
CA GLY A 151 -17.03 -7.99 -18.25
C GLY A 151 -18.55 -7.74 -18.34
N HIS A 152 -19.16 -8.04 -19.47
CA HIS A 152 -20.61 -7.93 -19.69
C HIS A 152 -21.38 -9.19 -19.29
N GLN A 153 -22.69 -8.98 -19.10
CA GLN A 153 -23.60 -9.99 -18.59
C GLN A 153 -24.70 -10.30 -19.60
N LEU A 154 -25.11 -11.58 -19.61
CA LEU A 154 -26.35 -12.05 -20.20
C LEU A 154 -27.41 -12.04 -19.11
N LEU A 155 -28.44 -11.21 -19.26
CA LEU A 155 -29.49 -11.05 -18.26
C LEU A 155 -30.67 -11.99 -18.59
N ASP A 156 -31.15 -12.73 -17.61
CA ASP A 156 -32.33 -13.60 -17.71
C ASP A 156 -32.28 -14.62 -18.87
N LEU A 157 -31.12 -15.25 -19.08
CA LEU A 157 -30.92 -16.30 -20.09
C LEU A 157 -31.90 -17.46 -19.89
N VAL A 158 -32.76 -17.73 -20.88
CA VAL A 158 -33.66 -18.89 -20.87
C VAL A 158 -33.38 -19.83 -22.03
N ILE A 159 -32.95 -21.05 -21.73
CA ILE A 159 -32.88 -22.16 -22.68
C ILE A 159 -33.73 -23.30 -22.13
N ALA A 160 -34.72 -23.75 -22.90
CA ALA A 160 -35.65 -24.78 -22.45
C ALA A 160 -35.75 -25.93 -23.45
N GLY A 161 -35.48 -27.15 -22.99
CA GLY A 161 -35.49 -28.32 -23.85
C GLY A 161 -35.35 -29.63 -23.09
N SER A 162 -35.37 -30.72 -23.85
CA SER A 162 -35.12 -32.09 -23.37
C SER A 162 -34.04 -32.80 -24.19
N VAL A 163 -33.27 -32.02 -24.96
CA VAL A 163 -32.18 -32.52 -25.81
C VAL A 163 -30.86 -32.51 -25.03
N ASP A 164 -29.96 -33.38 -25.42
CA ASP A 164 -28.61 -33.43 -24.88
C ASP A 164 -27.79 -32.21 -25.35
N ASP A 165 -26.65 -31.96 -24.70
CA ASP A 165 -25.68 -30.89 -25.03
C ASP A 165 -26.31 -29.50 -25.00
N THR A 166 -26.83 -29.14 -23.83
CA THR A 166 -27.60 -27.90 -23.63
C THR A 166 -26.81 -26.88 -22.81
N GLY A 167 -26.65 -25.69 -23.37
CA GLY A 167 -26.12 -24.48 -22.75
C GLY A 167 -26.13 -23.32 -23.73
N LEU A 168 -25.58 -22.16 -23.38
CA LEU A 168 -25.38 -21.05 -24.33
C LEU A 168 -24.72 -21.56 -25.61
N PHE A 169 -23.67 -22.38 -25.45
CA PHE A 169 -23.11 -23.23 -26.48
C PHE A 169 -23.43 -24.69 -26.16
N SER A 170 -23.72 -25.50 -27.19
CA SER A 170 -23.92 -26.93 -26.97
C SER A 170 -22.61 -27.63 -26.64
N TYR A 171 -21.55 -27.28 -27.38
CA TYR A 171 -20.25 -27.95 -27.33
C TYR A 171 -19.13 -26.94 -27.52
N ASN A 172 -18.04 -27.04 -26.73
CA ASN A 172 -16.82 -26.27 -26.95
C ASN A 172 -15.67 -27.22 -27.37
N SER A 173 -15.29 -27.20 -28.64
CA SER A 173 -14.29 -28.11 -29.24
C SER A 173 -12.85 -27.58 -29.16
N GLY A 174 -12.45 -27.01 -28.02
CA GLY A 174 -11.13 -26.39 -27.83
C GLY A 174 -11.08 -24.87 -28.05
N GLY A 175 -12.23 -24.20 -28.13
CA GLY A 175 -12.33 -22.74 -28.17
C GLY A 175 -12.18 -22.10 -26.78
N VAL A 176 -12.20 -20.77 -26.74
CA VAL A 176 -12.07 -19.98 -25.50
C VAL A 176 -13.36 -19.22 -25.24
N ILE A 177 -13.92 -19.39 -24.03
CA ILE A 177 -15.01 -18.59 -23.48
C ILE A 177 -14.46 -17.87 -22.24
N ARG A 178 -14.54 -16.55 -22.18
CA ARG A 178 -14.01 -15.81 -21.03
C ARG A 178 -14.76 -14.54 -20.71
N ASN A 179 -14.57 -14.02 -19.50
CA ASN A 179 -15.03 -12.70 -19.06
C ASN A 179 -16.55 -12.45 -19.26
N VAL A 180 -17.38 -13.50 -19.20
CA VAL A 180 -18.83 -13.43 -19.41
C VAL A 180 -19.60 -13.89 -18.17
N GLY A 181 -20.66 -13.17 -17.85
CA GLY A 181 -21.55 -13.46 -16.74
C GLY A 181 -22.93 -13.84 -17.22
N VAL A 182 -23.60 -14.75 -16.52
CA VAL A 182 -25.04 -14.98 -16.67
C VAL A 182 -25.73 -14.61 -15.37
N ARG A 183 -26.64 -13.64 -15.43
CA ARG A 183 -27.37 -13.13 -14.28
C ARG A 183 -28.86 -13.38 -14.44
N GLY A 184 -29.38 -14.29 -13.63
CA GLY A 184 -30.76 -14.75 -13.66
C GLY A 184 -31.03 -15.70 -14.83
N GLY A 185 -32.29 -16.10 -14.97
CA GLY A 185 -32.74 -17.03 -16.01
C GLY A 185 -32.70 -18.51 -15.60
N SER A 186 -32.94 -19.39 -16.58
CA SER A 186 -33.00 -20.84 -16.36
C SER A 186 -32.60 -21.64 -17.59
N VAL A 187 -31.82 -22.70 -17.40
CA VAL A 187 -31.43 -23.65 -18.46
C VAL A 187 -31.96 -25.04 -18.14
N SER A 188 -32.67 -25.65 -19.09
CA SER A 188 -33.18 -27.02 -18.96
C SER A 188 -32.90 -27.87 -20.21
N GLY A 189 -32.48 -29.12 -20.00
CA GLY A 189 -32.08 -30.04 -21.08
C GLY A 189 -32.21 -31.53 -20.73
N GLY A 190 -31.73 -32.38 -21.64
CA GLY A 190 -31.57 -33.83 -21.47
C GLY A 190 -30.33 -34.16 -20.64
N GLY A 191 -29.32 -34.79 -21.22
CA GLY A 191 -27.97 -34.94 -20.66
C GLY A 191 -27.04 -33.79 -21.04
N TRP A 192 -25.87 -33.70 -20.40
CA TRP A 192 -24.85 -32.68 -20.69
C TRP A 192 -25.43 -31.25 -20.67
N VAL A 193 -25.89 -30.81 -19.50
CA VAL A 193 -26.55 -29.52 -19.32
C VAL A 193 -25.70 -28.60 -18.44
N GLY A 194 -25.41 -27.41 -18.95
CA GLY A 194 -24.76 -26.33 -18.20
C GLY A 194 -25.23 -24.97 -18.70
N THR A 195 -25.13 -23.91 -17.89
CA THR A 195 -25.57 -22.58 -18.35
C THR A 195 -24.78 -22.12 -19.57
N LEU A 196 -23.45 -22.30 -19.56
CA LEU A 196 -22.58 -21.86 -20.65
C LEU A 196 -22.36 -22.95 -21.69
N VAL A 197 -22.04 -24.16 -21.26
CA VAL A 197 -21.65 -25.25 -22.18
C VAL A 197 -22.23 -26.59 -21.72
N GLY A 198 -22.78 -27.36 -22.65
CA GLY A 198 -23.14 -28.75 -22.40
C GLY A 198 -21.90 -29.64 -22.19
N ASP A 199 -21.05 -29.72 -23.21
CA ASP A 199 -19.79 -30.49 -23.22
C ASP A 199 -18.57 -29.62 -23.61
N ASN A 200 -17.55 -29.55 -22.74
CA ASN A 200 -16.40 -28.65 -22.86
C ASN A 200 -15.07 -29.39 -23.04
N PHE A 201 -14.40 -29.11 -24.16
CA PHE A 201 -13.02 -29.49 -24.51
C PHE A 201 -12.05 -28.31 -24.62
N GLY A 202 -12.49 -27.09 -24.29
CA GLY A 202 -11.69 -25.88 -24.38
C GLY A 202 -11.52 -25.16 -23.05
N VAL A 203 -11.28 -23.86 -23.14
CA VAL A 203 -11.01 -22.98 -21.99
C VAL A 203 -12.26 -22.18 -21.65
N ILE A 204 -12.63 -22.20 -20.37
CA ILE A 204 -13.67 -21.38 -19.76
C ILE A 204 -13.05 -20.66 -18.56
N ALA A 205 -12.85 -19.34 -18.64
CA ALA A 205 -12.10 -18.59 -17.63
C ALA A 205 -12.76 -17.26 -17.25
N HIS A 206 -12.72 -16.87 -15.98
CA HIS A 206 -13.30 -15.60 -15.51
C HIS A 206 -14.79 -15.48 -15.86
N VAL A 207 -15.60 -16.46 -15.45
CA VAL A 207 -17.03 -16.52 -15.79
C VAL A 207 -17.89 -16.80 -14.58
N TYR A 208 -19.18 -16.49 -14.68
CA TYR A 208 -20.14 -16.92 -13.66
C TYR A 208 -21.54 -17.16 -14.18
N SER A 209 -22.34 -17.87 -13.37
CA SER A 209 -23.79 -18.01 -13.58
C SER A 209 -24.58 -17.97 -12.28
N THR A 210 -25.67 -17.21 -12.27
CA THR A 210 -26.71 -17.28 -11.23
C THR A 210 -28.01 -17.92 -11.72
N ALA A 211 -28.02 -18.51 -12.92
CA ALA A 211 -29.19 -19.14 -13.52
C ALA A 211 -29.47 -20.52 -12.90
N ASP A 212 -30.75 -20.87 -12.75
CA ASP A 212 -31.13 -22.22 -12.33
C ASP A 212 -30.92 -23.22 -13.48
N VAL A 213 -30.40 -24.42 -13.19
CA VAL A 213 -30.12 -25.45 -14.20
C VAL A 213 -30.85 -26.75 -13.87
N SER A 214 -31.49 -27.36 -14.87
CA SER A 214 -32.14 -28.67 -14.72
C SER A 214 -31.84 -29.63 -15.87
N GLY A 215 -31.68 -30.92 -15.57
CA GLY A 215 -31.43 -31.94 -16.60
C GLY A 215 -31.60 -33.37 -16.09
N THR A 216 -31.08 -34.34 -16.83
CA THR A 216 -31.25 -35.77 -16.54
C THR A 216 -29.92 -36.48 -16.23
N LEU A 217 -28.92 -36.47 -17.12
CA LEU A 217 -27.71 -37.31 -16.96
C LEU A 217 -26.51 -36.58 -16.32
N PHE A 218 -25.97 -35.54 -16.96
CA PHE A 218 -24.84 -34.76 -16.46
C PHE A 218 -25.25 -33.31 -16.40
N VAL A 219 -25.32 -32.73 -15.21
CA VAL A 219 -25.90 -31.40 -14.99
C VAL A 219 -24.97 -30.59 -14.10
N GLY A 220 -24.49 -29.46 -14.60
CA GLY A 220 -23.68 -28.51 -13.84
C GLY A 220 -24.24 -27.10 -13.92
N GLY A 221 -23.98 -26.26 -12.92
CA GLY A 221 -24.39 -24.85 -12.97
C GLY A 221 -23.77 -24.09 -14.16
N LEU A 222 -22.52 -24.40 -14.53
CA LEU A 222 -21.85 -23.81 -15.70
C LEU A 222 -21.68 -24.81 -16.85
N VAL A 223 -21.24 -26.02 -16.54
CA VAL A 223 -20.81 -27.01 -17.53
C VAL A 223 -21.41 -28.37 -17.20
N GLY A 224 -22.05 -29.02 -18.17
CA GLY A 224 -22.55 -30.39 -17.99
C GLY A 224 -21.41 -31.40 -17.85
N PHE A 225 -20.50 -31.40 -18.83
CA PHE A 225 -19.40 -32.34 -18.95
C PHE A 225 -18.12 -31.62 -19.36
N HIS A 226 -17.02 -31.88 -18.65
CA HIS A 226 -15.72 -31.26 -18.92
C HIS A 226 -14.67 -32.32 -19.22
N ASN A 227 -14.00 -32.23 -20.36
CA ASN A 227 -13.12 -33.28 -20.88
C ASN A 227 -11.98 -32.72 -21.74
N GLY A 228 -10.95 -33.54 -21.98
CA GLY A 228 -9.94 -33.33 -23.01
C GLY A 228 -8.67 -32.71 -22.45
N ASN A 229 -7.53 -33.34 -22.76
CA ASN A 229 -6.18 -32.93 -22.32
C ASN A 229 -5.89 -31.44 -22.64
N GLY A 230 -5.60 -30.65 -21.61
CA GLY A 230 -5.33 -29.21 -21.73
C GLY A 230 -6.59 -28.32 -21.77
N SER A 231 -7.77 -28.87 -21.48
CA SER A 231 -8.99 -28.07 -21.25
C SER A 231 -8.98 -27.48 -19.83
N LEU A 232 -9.64 -26.33 -19.65
CA LEU A 232 -9.55 -25.57 -18.40
C LEU A 232 -10.91 -24.95 -18.04
N ILE A 233 -11.29 -25.08 -16.77
CA ILE A 233 -12.27 -24.22 -16.11
C ILE A 233 -11.54 -23.49 -14.97
N ALA A 234 -11.42 -22.16 -15.05
CA ALA A 234 -10.66 -21.36 -14.09
C ALA A 234 -11.38 -20.09 -13.66
N ASP A 235 -11.17 -19.69 -12.40
CA ASP A 235 -11.64 -18.40 -11.86
C ASP A 235 -13.13 -18.17 -12.13
N ALA A 236 -13.93 -19.19 -11.79
CA ALA A 236 -15.32 -19.30 -12.18
C ALA A 236 -16.22 -19.71 -11.02
N TRP A 237 -17.49 -19.27 -11.04
CA TRP A 237 -18.43 -19.61 -9.99
C TRP A 237 -19.88 -19.76 -10.44
N ALA A 238 -20.67 -20.48 -9.64
CA ALA A 238 -22.11 -20.66 -9.86
C ALA A 238 -22.93 -20.56 -8.57
N SER A 239 -24.05 -19.85 -8.62
CA SER A 239 -24.95 -19.69 -7.46
C SER A 239 -26.40 -20.09 -7.70
N GLY A 240 -26.78 -20.43 -8.94
CA GLY A 240 -28.12 -20.93 -9.26
C GLY A 240 -28.33 -22.37 -8.80
N ASN A 241 -29.58 -22.77 -8.57
CA ASN A 241 -29.88 -24.14 -8.12
C ASN A 241 -29.72 -25.13 -9.26
N VAL A 242 -29.23 -26.33 -8.95
CA VAL A 242 -28.99 -27.38 -9.95
C VAL A 242 -29.80 -28.63 -9.62
N ILE A 243 -30.62 -29.09 -10.57
CA ILE A 243 -31.49 -30.25 -10.40
C ILE A 243 -31.20 -31.30 -11.48
N GLY A 244 -30.94 -32.55 -11.11
CA GLY A 244 -30.77 -33.62 -12.10
C GLY A 244 -30.97 -35.04 -11.58
N THR A 245 -30.84 -36.06 -12.43
CA THR A 245 -31.04 -37.47 -12.03
C THR A 245 -29.77 -38.34 -12.03
N GLY A 246 -28.74 -37.99 -12.81
CA GLY A 246 -27.46 -38.70 -12.89
C GLY A 246 -26.37 -38.02 -12.06
N ALA A 247 -25.27 -37.61 -12.69
CA ALA A 247 -24.23 -36.79 -12.06
C ALA A 247 -24.63 -35.31 -12.05
N VAL A 248 -24.73 -34.74 -10.85
CA VAL A 248 -25.17 -33.36 -10.66
C VAL A 248 -24.16 -32.63 -9.79
N GLY A 249 -23.61 -31.53 -10.30
CA GLY A 249 -22.69 -30.65 -9.57
C GLY A 249 -23.18 -29.21 -9.55
N GLY A 250 -22.91 -28.47 -8.48
CA GLY A 250 -23.27 -27.05 -8.41
C GLY A 250 -22.57 -26.22 -9.50
N LEU A 251 -21.38 -26.63 -9.95
CA LEU A 251 -20.62 -25.97 -11.02
C LEU A 251 -20.50 -26.86 -12.27
N VAL A 252 -20.07 -28.12 -12.07
CA VAL A 252 -19.76 -29.05 -13.17
C VAL A 252 -20.46 -30.39 -12.93
N GLY A 253 -21.19 -30.91 -13.91
CA GLY A 253 -21.83 -32.23 -13.77
C GLY A 253 -20.79 -33.35 -13.61
N THR A 254 -19.86 -33.46 -14.57
CA THR A 254 -18.74 -34.40 -14.46
C THR A 254 -17.48 -33.90 -15.14
N THR A 255 -16.32 -34.34 -14.64
CA THR A 255 -15.00 -34.14 -15.27
C THR A 255 -14.40 -35.46 -15.73
N GLN A 256 -13.68 -35.44 -16.86
CA GLN A 256 -12.91 -36.56 -17.40
C GLN A 256 -11.40 -36.27 -17.47
N SER A 257 -10.63 -37.33 -17.77
CA SER A 257 -9.17 -37.33 -17.75
C SER A 257 -8.56 -36.22 -18.62
N GLY A 258 -7.78 -35.34 -17.98
CA GLY A 258 -7.04 -34.27 -18.64
C GLY A 258 -7.77 -32.94 -18.75
N GLY A 259 -8.86 -32.69 -17.99
CA GLY A 259 -9.42 -31.35 -17.83
C GLY A 259 -9.21 -30.79 -16.42
N ALA A 260 -8.68 -29.58 -16.32
CA ALA A 260 -8.37 -28.92 -15.05
C ALA A 260 -9.52 -28.01 -14.58
N VAL A 261 -9.84 -28.07 -13.29
CA VAL A 261 -10.85 -27.21 -12.66
C VAL A 261 -10.22 -26.52 -11.46
N ASN A 262 -9.92 -25.23 -11.57
CA ASN A 262 -9.07 -24.51 -10.62
C ASN A 262 -9.68 -23.17 -10.19
N ASN A 263 -9.54 -22.80 -8.91
CA ASN A 263 -10.00 -21.52 -8.38
C ASN A 263 -11.50 -21.29 -8.62
N VAL A 264 -12.32 -22.23 -8.18
CA VAL A 264 -13.77 -22.20 -8.44
C VAL A 264 -14.60 -22.39 -7.18
N TRP A 265 -15.85 -21.92 -7.22
CA TRP A 265 -16.78 -22.22 -6.13
C TRP A 265 -18.24 -22.29 -6.58
N ALA A 266 -19.07 -22.96 -5.76
CA ALA A 266 -20.50 -23.01 -5.97
C ALA A 266 -21.29 -22.79 -4.67
N SER A 267 -22.40 -22.06 -4.75
CA SER A 267 -23.27 -21.77 -3.60
C SER A 267 -24.75 -22.12 -3.79
N GLY A 268 -25.15 -22.49 -5.01
CA GLY A 268 -26.52 -22.92 -5.31
C GLY A 268 -26.83 -24.29 -4.70
N ASN A 269 -28.10 -24.55 -4.37
CA ASN A 269 -28.50 -25.86 -3.86
C ASN A 269 -28.48 -26.90 -4.99
N VAL A 270 -28.01 -28.11 -4.67
CA VAL A 270 -27.87 -29.20 -5.63
C VAL A 270 -28.82 -30.33 -5.24
N THR A 271 -29.73 -30.71 -6.13
CA THR A 271 -30.67 -31.81 -5.90
C THR A 271 -30.54 -32.86 -7.00
N GLY A 272 -30.38 -34.13 -6.63
CA GLY A 272 -30.55 -35.20 -7.59
C GLY A 272 -30.73 -36.60 -7.03
N GLN A 273 -30.33 -37.63 -7.78
CA GLN A 273 -30.56 -39.03 -7.43
C GLN A 273 -29.27 -39.85 -7.33
N ASP A 274 -28.46 -39.93 -8.40
CA ASP A 274 -27.30 -40.85 -8.46
C ASP A 274 -26.04 -40.27 -7.81
N SER A 275 -25.26 -39.42 -8.50
CA SER A 275 -23.96 -38.90 -8.03
C SER A 275 -23.99 -37.38 -7.87
N ILE A 276 -24.18 -36.90 -6.65
CA ILE A 276 -24.50 -35.50 -6.37
C ILE A 276 -23.39 -34.87 -5.54
N GLY A 277 -22.78 -33.81 -6.06
CA GLY A 277 -21.76 -33.01 -5.37
C GLY A 277 -22.15 -31.54 -5.30
N GLY A 278 -21.82 -30.86 -4.20
CA GLY A 278 -22.06 -29.41 -4.10
C GLY A 278 -21.31 -28.60 -5.15
N LEU A 279 -20.19 -29.11 -5.67
CA LEU A 279 -19.42 -28.49 -6.75
C LEU A 279 -19.39 -29.36 -8.02
N VAL A 280 -18.97 -30.62 -7.88
CA VAL A 280 -18.80 -31.56 -9.01
C VAL A 280 -19.55 -32.86 -8.76
N GLY A 281 -20.38 -33.32 -9.70
CA GLY A 281 -21.09 -34.60 -9.54
C GLY A 281 -20.12 -35.79 -9.50
N VAL A 282 -19.31 -35.95 -10.56
CA VAL A 282 -18.33 -37.05 -10.68
C VAL A 282 -17.00 -36.55 -11.25
N THR A 283 -15.88 -36.96 -10.66
CA THR A 283 -14.55 -36.82 -11.28
C THR A 283 -14.08 -38.18 -11.81
N GLN A 284 -13.56 -38.22 -13.03
CA GLN A 284 -13.08 -39.46 -13.67
C GLN A 284 -11.59 -39.34 -14.03
N THR A 285 -10.85 -40.44 -13.89
CA THR A 285 -9.47 -40.55 -14.36
C THR A 285 -9.28 -41.76 -15.28
N ASN A 286 -8.40 -41.62 -16.26
CA ASN A 286 -7.71 -42.73 -16.91
C ASN A 286 -6.24 -42.54 -16.55
N ALA A 287 -5.58 -43.54 -15.95
CA ALA A 287 -4.29 -43.50 -15.22
C ALA A 287 -3.06 -42.80 -15.87
N THR A 288 -3.20 -42.12 -17.00
CA THR A 288 -2.16 -41.50 -17.82
C THR A 288 -2.17 -39.97 -17.85
N ALA A 289 -3.20 -39.28 -17.34
CA ALA A 289 -3.23 -37.80 -17.27
C ALA A 289 -3.64 -37.32 -15.86
N SER A 290 -2.83 -36.44 -15.27
CA SER A 290 -3.02 -35.87 -13.93
C SER A 290 -3.43 -34.41 -14.04
N GLU A 291 -4.71 -34.16 -14.30
CA GLU A 291 -5.32 -32.85 -14.12
C GLU A 291 -6.37 -32.94 -13.02
N THR A 292 -6.41 -31.93 -12.17
CA THR A 292 -6.89 -32.01 -10.79
C THR A 292 -7.97 -30.97 -10.52
N LEU A 293 -8.96 -31.30 -9.67
CA LEU A 293 -9.84 -30.29 -9.07
C LEU A 293 -9.05 -29.61 -7.94
N ARG A 294 -8.75 -28.32 -8.06
CA ARG A 294 -7.94 -27.60 -7.07
C ARG A 294 -8.52 -26.26 -6.66
N ASN A 295 -8.19 -25.84 -5.45
CA ASN A 295 -8.53 -24.51 -4.91
C ASN A 295 -10.03 -24.23 -5.06
N ALA A 296 -10.86 -25.07 -4.46
CA ALA A 296 -12.29 -25.05 -4.74
C ALA A 296 -13.16 -25.31 -3.51
N TYR A 297 -14.37 -24.74 -3.51
CA TYR A 297 -15.28 -24.94 -2.38
C TYR A 297 -16.76 -24.88 -2.74
N ALA A 298 -17.58 -25.50 -1.90
CA ALA A 298 -19.04 -25.50 -2.04
C ALA A 298 -19.75 -25.10 -0.73
N THR A 299 -20.72 -24.20 -0.83
CA THR A 299 -21.53 -23.75 0.31
C THR A 299 -23.01 -24.09 0.20
N GLY A 300 -23.48 -24.48 -0.99
CA GLY A 300 -24.87 -24.86 -1.25
C GLY A 300 -25.26 -26.21 -0.64
N ASN A 301 -26.53 -26.36 -0.27
CA ASN A 301 -27.02 -27.63 0.30
C ASN A 301 -27.14 -28.70 -0.77
N VAL A 302 -26.81 -29.94 -0.43
CA VAL A 302 -26.80 -31.09 -1.34
C VAL A 302 -27.85 -32.10 -0.89
N THR A 303 -28.80 -32.40 -1.77
CA THR A 303 -29.85 -33.42 -1.55
C THR A 303 -29.76 -34.51 -2.62
N GLY A 304 -29.59 -35.77 -2.22
CA GLY A 304 -29.45 -36.88 -3.17
C GLY A 304 -30.01 -38.21 -2.69
N SER A 305 -29.72 -39.30 -3.42
CA SER A 305 -30.18 -40.64 -3.05
C SER A 305 -29.06 -41.67 -2.93
N ILE A 306 -28.09 -41.76 -3.85
CA ILE A 306 -27.12 -42.87 -3.90
C ILE A 306 -25.71 -42.46 -3.42
N GLN A 307 -25.02 -41.61 -4.19
CA GLN A 307 -23.67 -41.10 -3.93
C GLN A 307 -23.75 -39.58 -3.71
N VAL A 308 -23.70 -39.12 -2.47
CA VAL A 308 -23.97 -37.71 -2.13
C VAL A 308 -22.80 -37.14 -1.32
N GLY A 309 -22.09 -36.18 -1.90
CA GLY A 309 -20.96 -35.50 -1.27
C GLY A 309 -21.19 -33.99 -1.16
N GLY A 310 -20.71 -33.37 -0.08
CA GLY A 310 -20.81 -31.91 0.06
C GLY A 310 -20.03 -31.13 -1.00
N LEU A 311 -18.96 -31.70 -1.56
CA LEU A 311 -18.20 -31.13 -2.68
C LEU A 311 -18.29 -32.01 -3.93
N VAL A 312 -17.96 -33.31 -3.80
CA VAL A 312 -17.89 -34.25 -4.92
C VAL A 312 -18.78 -35.47 -4.65
N GLY A 313 -19.68 -35.81 -5.57
CA GLY A 313 -20.52 -37.01 -5.44
C GLY A 313 -19.71 -38.31 -5.50
N HIS A 314 -18.97 -38.52 -6.60
CA HIS A 314 -18.08 -39.67 -6.78
C HIS A 314 -16.71 -39.22 -7.30
N ASN A 315 -15.66 -39.50 -6.53
CA ASN A 315 -14.29 -39.13 -6.83
C ASN A 315 -13.48 -40.31 -7.39
N MET A 316 -12.89 -40.10 -8.57
CA MET A 316 -11.90 -41.01 -9.17
C MET A 316 -10.63 -40.26 -9.63
N SER A 317 -10.50 -38.96 -9.35
CA SER A 317 -9.35 -38.11 -9.73
C SER A 317 -8.73 -37.41 -8.51
N PRO A 318 -7.53 -36.80 -8.59
CA PRO A 318 -7.01 -36.02 -7.47
C PRO A 318 -7.82 -34.73 -7.25
N VAL A 319 -8.17 -34.49 -5.98
CA VAL A 319 -8.87 -33.31 -5.49
C VAL A 319 -8.02 -32.68 -4.39
N GLU A 320 -7.68 -31.40 -4.52
CA GLU A 320 -6.70 -30.76 -3.62
C GLU A 320 -7.08 -29.35 -3.16
N HIS A 321 -6.81 -29.03 -1.90
CA HIS A 321 -7.08 -27.70 -1.30
C HIS A 321 -8.55 -27.30 -1.45
N VAL A 322 -9.43 -28.10 -0.86
CA VAL A 322 -10.88 -27.94 -1.04
C VAL A 322 -11.63 -27.97 0.28
N PHE A 323 -12.83 -27.38 0.29
CA PHE A 323 -13.74 -27.59 1.41
C PHE A 323 -15.23 -27.52 1.04
N ALA A 324 -16.07 -28.10 1.90
CA ALA A 324 -17.53 -27.99 1.81
C ALA A 324 -18.15 -27.58 3.14
N THR A 325 -19.15 -26.69 3.08
CA THR A 325 -19.90 -26.23 4.26
C THR A 325 -21.41 -26.43 4.12
N GLY A 326 -21.91 -26.82 2.94
CA GLY A 326 -23.33 -27.07 2.73
C GLY A 326 -23.82 -28.30 3.48
N SER A 327 -25.10 -28.30 3.87
CA SER A 327 -25.73 -29.50 4.43
C SER A 327 -25.80 -30.62 3.40
N VAL A 328 -25.59 -31.87 3.83
CA VAL A 328 -25.73 -33.05 2.97
C VAL A 328 -26.93 -33.87 3.44
N SER A 329 -27.87 -34.15 2.55
CA SER A 329 -29.08 -34.93 2.87
C SER A 329 -29.27 -36.03 1.84
N ALA A 330 -29.40 -37.28 2.28
CA ALA A 330 -29.60 -38.41 1.39
C ALA A 330 -30.81 -39.24 1.78
N SER A 331 -31.61 -39.67 0.79
CA SER A 331 -32.76 -40.54 1.02
C SER A 331 -32.40 -42.04 1.14
N SER A 332 -31.16 -42.41 0.82
CA SER A 332 -30.58 -43.74 1.09
C SER A 332 -29.21 -43.58 1.77
N ASN A 333 -28.77 -44.62 2.48
CA ASN A 333 -27.46 -44.62 3.17
C ASN A 333 -26.34 -45.27 2.33
N SER A 334 -26.47 -45.33 1.00
CA SER A 334 -25.55 -46.15 0.18
C SER A 334 -24.12 -45.59 0.16
N TYR A 335 -23.92 -44.31 -0.18
CA TYR A 335 -22.62 -43.61 -0.12
C TYR A 335 -22.83 -42.10 0.14
N VAL A 336 -22.67 -41.65 1.38
CA VAL A 336 -22.92 -40.25 1.76
C VAL A 336 -21.76 -39.73 2.59
N GLY A 337 -21.18 -38.60 2.20
CA GLY A 337 -20.04 -38.01 2.91
C GLY A 337 -20.06 -36.49 2.91
N GLY A 338 -19.48 -35.89 3.96
CA GLY A 338 -19.46 -34.45 4.14
C GLY A 338 -18.65 -33.70 3.07
N LEU A 339 -17.59 -34.29 2.52
CA LEU A 339 -16.86 -33.75 1.37
C LEU A 339 -17.10 -34.60 0.12
N VAL A 340 -16.85 -35.92 0.20
CA VAL A 340 -16.97 -36.84 -0.92
C VAL A 340 -17.99 -37.95 -0.64
N GLY A 341 -18.91 -38.19 -1.57
CA GLY A 341 -19.90 -39.26 -1.45
C GLY A 341 -19.27 -40.66 -1.57
N LEU A 342 -18.61 -40.96 -2.69
CA LEU A 342 -17.84 -42.19 -2.92
C LEU A 342 -16.43 -41.83 -3.43
N ASN A 343 -15.38 -42.51 -2.94
CA ASN A 343 -14.02 -42.34 -3.44
C ASN A 343 -13.38 -43.67 -3.85
N ASP A 344 -13.00 -43.78 -5.12
CA ASP A 344 -12.31 -44.96 -5.64
C ASP A 344 -10.79 -44.83 -5.43
N ALA A 345 -10.30 -45.40 -4.33
CA ALA A 345 -8.91 -45.34 -3.87
C ALA A 345 -7.87 -46.10 -4.75
N GLY A 346 -8.16 -46.30 -6.04
CA GLY A 346 -7.19 -46.80 -7.03
C GLY A 346 -6.14 -45.74 -7.41
N PRO A 347 -5.34 -45.94 -8.48
CA PRO A 347 -4.21 -45.07 -8.84
C PRO A 347 -4.57 -43.63 -9.30
N GLY A 348 -5.77 -43.10 -8.98
CA GLY A 348 -6.10 -41.71 -9.26
C GLY A 348 -7.20 -41.05 -8.40
N GLY A 349 -8.01 -41.78 -7.60
CA GLY A 349 -8.96 -41.15 -6.68
C GLY A 349 -8.34 -40.81 -5.32
N SER A 350 -7.82 -39.59 -5.17
CA SER A 350 -7.22 -39.09 -3.92
C SER A 350 -7.77 -37.73 -3.53
N VAL A 351 -7.89 -37.49 -2.23
CA VAL A 351 -8.17 -36.16 -1.67
C VAL A 351 -6.97 -35.75 -0.82
N SER A 352 -6.32 -34.65 -1.17
CA SER A 352 -5.31 -34.00 -0.32
C SER A 352 -5.87 -32.67 0.17
N ASP A 353 -5.77 -32.40 1.47
CA ASP A 353 -6.18 -31.11 2.03
C ASP A 353 -7.66 -30.76 1.80
N GLY A 354 -8.52 -31.78 1.89
CA GLY A 354 -9.97 -31.64 1.81
C GLY A 354 -10.62 -31.56 3.19
N TRP A 355 -11.52 -30.58 3.38
CA TRP A 355 -12.16 -30.30 4.68
C TRP A 355 -13.68 -30.18 4.57
N PHE A 356 -14.43 -30.63 5.57
CA PHE A 356 -15.88 -30.40 5.60
C PHE A 356 -16.37 -29.97 6.98
N ALA A 357 -17.38 -29.09 6.98
CA ALA A 357 -18.02 -28.60 8.19
C ALA A 357 -18.85 -29.72 8.85
N SER A 358 -18.29 -30.38 9.86
CA SER A 358 -18.82 -31.61 10.46
C SER A 358 -20.03 -31.42 11.36
N ASP A 359 -20.34 -30.19 11.71
CA ASP A 359 -21.41 -29.81 12.64
C ASP A 359 -22.61 -29.16 11.92
N THR A 360 -22.54 -29.00 10.60
CA THR A 360 -23.69 -28.59 9.78
C THR A 360 -24.79 -29.65 9.78
N ALA A 361 -26.05 -29.23 9.67
CA ALA A 361 -27.18 -30.16 9.66
C ALA A 361 -27.00 -31.19 8.51
N GLY A 362 -27.16 -32.48 8.79
CA GLY A 362 -26.96 -33.52 7.76
C GLY A 362 -25.48 -33.84 7.44
N ALA A 363 -24.50 -33.27 8.15
CA ALA A 363 -23.11 -33.67 7.96
C ALA A 363 -22.92 -35.18 8.18
N HIS A 364 -22.47 -35.88 7.14
CA HIS A 364 -22.15 -37.30 7.18
C HIS A 364 -20.63 -37.50 7.34
N PRO A 365 -20.18 -38.52 8.10
CA PRO A 365 -18.76 -38.88 8.10
C PRO A 365 -18.33 -39.21 6.68
N ASP A 366 -17.21 -38.66 6.27
CA ASP A 366 -16.66 -38.91 4.94
C ASP A 366 -16.29 -40.38 4.79
N ASN A 367 -16.40 -40.94 3.58
CA ASN A 367 -16.07 -42.35 3.28
C ASN A 367 -14.55 -42.61 3.26
N GLY A 368 -13.80 -41.96 4.17
CA GLY A 368 -12.38 -42.13 4.41
C GLY A 368 -11.47 -41.10 3.74
N VAL A 369 -12.01 -40.07 3.08
CA VAL A 369 -11.24 -39.13 2.24
C VAL A 369 -11.65 -37.66 2.44
N GLY A 370 -11.48 -37.15 3.66
CA GLY A 370 -11.70 -35.76 4.00
C GLY A 370 -11.55 -35.54 5.50
N THR A 371 -11.15 -34.34 5.91
CA THR A 371 -10.93 -34.01 7.31
C THR A 371 -12.13 -33.25 7.87
N ALA A 372 -12.79 -33.86 8.85
CA ALA A 372 -13.88 -33.24 9.59
C ALA A 372 -13.36 -32.05 10.42
N ILE A 373 -13.99 -30.89 10.28
CA ILE A 373 -13.71 -29.69 11.07
C ILE A 373 -15.02 -29.02 11.44
N SER A 374 -15.18 -28.52 12.66
CA SER A 374 -16.37 -27.72 13.00
C SER A 374 -16.33 -26.39 12.27
N LEU A 375 -17.50 -25.83 11.95
CA LEU A 375 -17.60 -24.54 11.27
C LEU A 375 -16.84 -23.43 12.03
N VAL A 376 -16.92 -23.42 13.36
CA VAL A 376 -16.20 -22.46 14.21
C VAL A 376 -14.67 -22.58 14.08
N ASN A 377 -14.14 -23.79 13.91
CA ASN A 377 -12.70 -24.01 13.74
C ASN A 377 -12.25 -23.63 12.33
N LEU A 378 -13.08 -23.92 11.32
CA LEU A 378 -12.82 -23.50 9.93
C LEU A 378 -12.79 -21.98 9.78
N VAL A 379 -13.61 -21.26 10.55
CA VAL A 379 -13.56 -19.79 10.64
C VAL A 379 -12.31 -19.31 11.39
N SER A 380 -11.86 -20.06 12.41
CA SER A 380 -10.83 -19.60 13.35
C SER A 380 -9.39 -19.76 12.83
N ALA A 381 -9.16 -20.51 11.76
CA ALA A 381 -7.85 -20.62 11.13
C ALA A 381 -7.97 -21.13 9.68
N LEU A 382 -7.07 -20.69 8.81
CA LEU A 382 -6.85 -21.38 7.54
C LEU A 382 -6.35 -22.80 7.85
N PRO A 383 -6.91 -23.83 7.19
CA PRO A 383 -6.32 -25.16 7.25
C PRO A 383 -4.83 -25.11 6.84
N GLY A 384 -3.95 -25.78 7.58
CA GLY A 384 -2.50 -25.53 7.51
C GLY A 384 -1.81 -25.78 6.16
N SER A 385 -2.51 -26.39 5.21
CA SER A 385 -2.05 -26.65 3.84
C SER A 385 -2.62 -25.68 2.80
N PHE A 386 -3.45 -24.72 3.20
CA PHE A 386 -3.96 -23.69 2.31
C PHE A 386 -2.90 -22.60 2.17
N ASP A 387 -2.46 -22.36 0.93
CA ASP A 387 -1.51 -21.30 0.62
C ASP A 387 -2.15 -19.93 0.89
N ALA A 388 -1.53 -19.14 1.77
CA ALA A 388 -1.98 -17.78 2.09
C ALA A 388 -1.85 -16.80 0.89
N ALA A 389 -1.16 -17.18 -0.18
CA ALA A 389 -1.17 -16.43 -1.44
C ALA A 389 -2.48 -16.63 -2.23
N VAL A 390 -3.17 -17.76 -2.04
CA VAL A 390 -4.40 -18.13 -2.75
C VAL A 390 -5.64 -17.92 -1.88
N TRP A 391 -5.53 -18.29 -0.60
CA TRP A 391 -6.63 -18.31 0.35
C TRP A 391 -6.48 -17.23 1.42
N ASP A 392 -7.61 -16.72 1.89
CA ASP A 392 -7.71 -15.84 3.06
C ASP A 392 -8.93 -16.24 3.88
N ASN A 393 -9.03 -15.75 5.11
CA ASN A 393 -10.18 -15.92 6.00
C ASN A 393 -10.49 -14.67 6.83
N GLN A 394 -10.12 -13.48 6.32
CA GLN A 394 -10.37 -12.18 6.95
C GLN A 394 -9.80 -12.13 8.37
N ASN A 395 -8.52 -12.53 8.52
CA ASN A 395 -7.86 -12.59 9.83
C ASN A 395 -8.65 -13.41 10.88
N ARG A 396 -9.13 -14.60 10.49
CA ARG A 396 -9.92 -15.52 11.34
C ARG A 396 -11.32 -14.99 11.70
N LYS A 397 -11.91 -14.17 10.82
CA LYS A 397 -13.28 -13.65 10.98
C LYS A 397 -14.29 -14.35 10.07
N THR A 398 -13.84 -15.10 9.06
CA THR A 398 -14.69 -15.83 8.10
C THR A 398 -14.18 -17.24 7.83
N THR A 399 -14.99 -18.09 7.20
CA THR A 399 -14.49 -19.32 6.55
C THR A 399 -13.50 -18.97 5.42
N PRO A 400 -12.60 -19.89 5.02
CA PRO A 400 -11.66 -19.64 3.93
C PRO A 400 -12.37 -19.22 2.63
N TYR A 401 -11.74 -18.34 1.85
CA TYR A 401 -12.19 -17.94 0.52
C TYR A 401 -10.99 -17.68 -0.40
N LEU A 402 -11.21 -17.75 -1.70
CA LEU A 402 -10.20 -17.47 -2.71
C LEU A 402 -9.98 -15.97 -2.81
N LYS A 403 -8.73 -15.50 -2.66
CA LYS A 403 -8.37 -14.07 -2.78
C LYS A 403 -8.70 -13.50 -4.16
N SER A 404 -8.45 -14.28 -5.21
CA SER A 404 -8.73 -13.87 -6.59
C SER A 404 -10.23 -13.76 -6.89
N LEU A 405 -11.07 -14.46 -6.12
CA LEU A 405 -12.50 -14.55 -6.38
C LEU A 405 -13.30 -14.79 -5.08
N PRO A 406 -13.40 -13.80 -4.18
CA PRO A 406 -14.09 -13.98 -2.91
C PRO A 406 -15.57 -14.31 -3.14
N GLY A 407 -15.97 -15.53 -2.77
CA GLY A 407 -17.36 -16.00 -2.82
C GLY A 407 -18.02 -16.01 -1.44
N ALA A 408 -19.19 -16.63 -1.38
CA ALA A 408 -20.01 -16.65 -0.17
C ALA A 408 -19.28 -17.32 1.03
N VAL A 409 -19.35 -16.70 2.22
CA VAL A 409 -18.65 -17.17 3.44
C VAL A 409 -19.57 -17.23 4.66
N TYR A 410 -19.16 -17.95 5.70
CA TYR A 410 -19.73 -17.79 7.04
C TYR A 410 -18.88 -16.84 7.87
N VAL A 411 -19.52 -15.98 8.67
CA VAL A 411 -18.85 -15.04 9.58
C VAL A 411 -18.81 -15.57 11.01
N LYS A 412 -17.71 -15.29 11.73
CA LYS A 412 -17.47 -15.79 13.09
C LYS A 412 -18.57 -15.45 14.08
N ALA A 413 -19.09 -14.23 14.03
CA ALA A 413 -20.10 -13.72 14.94
C ALA A 413 -21.40 -14.54 14.94
N GLU A 414 -21.66 -15.30 13.86
CA GLU A 414 -22.86 -16.14 13.72
C GLU A 414 -22.55 -17.62 13.56
N SER A 415 -21.27 -17.99 13.58
CA SER A 415 -20.82 -19.38 13.41
C SER A 415 -20.53 -20.09 14.74
N ALA A 416 -20.94 -19.52 15.87
CA ALA A 416 -20.78 -20.14 17.19
C ALA A 416 -21.58 -21.44 17.32
N THR A 417 -22.70 -21.56 16.58
CA THR A 417 -23.45 -22.80 16.41
C THR A 417 -23.91 -22.95 14.97
N PRO A 418 -23.89 -24.17 14.39
CA PRO A 418 -24.31 -24.40 13.00
C PRO A 418 -25.76 -24.04 12.70
N ALA A 419 -26.66 -24.19 13.67
CA ALA A 419 -28.10 -23.91 13.50
C ALA A 419 -28.42 -22.40 13.35
N GLY A 420 -27.48 -21.51 13.71
CA GLY A 420 -27.62 -20.05 13.60
C GLY A 420 -26.68 -19.42 12.58
N ALA A 421 -25.87 -20.22 11.88
CA ALA A 421 -24.87 -19.74 10.95
C ALA A 421 -25.52 -19.29 9.64
N LEU A 422 -25.22 -18.06 9.23
CA LEU A 422 -25.69 -17.47 7.98
C LEU A 422 -24.55 -17.28 7.00
N VAL A 423 -24.87 -17.41 5.73
CA VAL A 423 -23.95 -17.15 4.61
C VAL A 423 -24.01 -15.67 4.26
N TYR A 424 -22.84 -15.06 4.08
CA TYR A 424 -22.62 -13.66 3.78
C TYR A 424 -21.99 -13.49 2.39
N THR A 425 -22.45 -12.46 1.69
CA THR A 425 -21.88 -12.01 0.40
C THR A 425 -20.75 -11.01 0.67
N PRO A 426 -19.53 -11.26 0.18
CA PRO A 426 -18.44 -10.29 0.30
C PRO A 426 -18.71 -9.00 -0.47
N VAL A 427 -18.33 -7.87 0.13
CA VAL A 427 -18.31 -6.53 -0.48
C VAL A 427 -16.87 -6.03 -0.40
N THR A 428 -16.24 -5.91 -1.57
CA THR A 428 -14.82 -5.56 -1.74
C THR A 428 -14.62 -4.24 -2.48
N THR A 429 -15.67 -3.67 -3.08
CA THR A 429 -15.62 -2.46 -3.93
C THR A 429 -16.76 -1.48 -3.63
N LEU A 430 -16.56 -0.22 -4.04
CA LEU A 430 -17.55 0.85 -3.88
C LEU A 430 -18.85 0.58 -4.65
N ASP A 431 -18.77 0.01 -5.85
CA ASP A 431 -19.96 -0.32 -6.65
C ASP A 431 -20.79 -1.45 -6.03
N GLN A 432 -20.14 -2.48 -5.47
CA GLN A 432 -20.83 -3.53 -4.73
C GLN A 432 -21.52 -2.98 -3.47
N LEU A 433 -20.88 -2.03 -2.77
CA LEU A 433 -21.48 -1.35 -1.64
C LEU A 433 -22.76 -0.61 -2.08
N GLN A 434 -22.73 0.10 -3.22
CA GLN A 434 -23.91 0.74 -3.80
C GLN A 434 -24.99 -0.29 -4.18
N ALA A 435 -24.58 -1.45 -4.69
CA ALA A 435 -25.47 -2.54 -5.12
C ALA A 435 -26.16 -3.27 -3.95
N VAL A 436 -25.71 -3.13 -2.71
CA VAL A 436 -26.43 -3.63 -1.52
C VAL A 436 -27.88 -3.10 -1.49
N GLY A 437 -28.11 -1.88 -1.99
CA GLY A 437 -29.44 -1.29 -2.13
C GLY A 437 -30.42 -2.09 -3.00
N ALA A 438 -29.94 -2.99 -3.86
CA ALA A 438 -30.76 -3.85 -4.71
C ALA A 438 -31.26 -5.12 -3.99
N ASN A 439 -30.63 -5.53 -2.89
CA ASN A 439 -31.04 -6.69 -2.08
C ASN A 439 -31.00 -6.34 -0.59
N LEU A 440 -31.99 -5.56 -0.15
CA LEU A 440 -32.06 -5.05 1.22
C LEU A 440 -32.21 -6.12 2.31
N ALA A 441 -32.60 -7.35 1.95
CA ALA A 441 -32.76 -8.48 2.86
C ALA A 441 -31.52 -9.39 2.93
N GLY A 442 -30.48 -9.11 2.12
CA GLY A 442 -29.28 -9.91 2.03
C GLY A 442 -28.37 -9.81 3.26
N ASN A 443 -27.43 -10.76 3.37
CA ASN A 443 -26.35 -10.72 4.34
C ASN A 443 -25.05 -10.31 3.63
N PHE A 444 -24.40 -9.26 4.09
CA PHE A 444 -23.23 -8.67 3.44
C PHE A 444 -22.09 -8.47 4.44
N ALA A 445 -20.87 -8.68 3.99
CA ALA A 445 -19.68 -8.45 4.79
C ALA A 445 -18.64 -7.63 4.03
N LEU A 446 -18.11 -6.55 4.63
CA LEU A 446 -16.97 -5.84 4.04
C LEU A 446 -15.73 -6.70 4.17
N PHE A 447 -14.96 -6.80 3.09
CA PHE A 447 -13.70 -7.55 3.04
C PHE A 447 -12.48 -6.64 2.90
N ASN A 448 -12.72 -5.38 2.56
CA ASN A 448 -11.73 -4.32 2.45
C ASN A 448 -12.35 -3.03 2.99
N ASP A 449 -11.48 -2.10 3.39
CA ASP A 449 -11.92 -0.71 3.54
C ASP A 449 -12.28 -0.16 2.16
N ILE A 450 -13.41 0.56 2.08
CA ILE A 450 -13.94 1.08 0.82
C ILE A 450 -13.67 2.58 0.75
N ASP A 451 -12.79 3.00 -0.15
CA ASP A 451 -12.66 4.42 -0.50
C ASP A 451 -13.89 4.89 -1.28
N ALA A 452 -14.70 5.73 -0.66
CA ALA A 452 -15.89 6.34 -1.24
C ALA A 452 -15.69 7.82 -1.61
N SER A 453 -14.47 8.34 -1.63
CA SER A 453 -14.19 9.74 -2.02
C SER A 453 -14.67 10.08 -3.44
N ALA A 454 -14.61 9.11 -4.36
CA ALA A 454 -15.12 9.24 -5.72
C ALA A 454 -16.63 9.56 -5.77
N THR A 455 -17.39 9.20 -4.74
CA THR A 455 -18.84 9.45 -4.68
C THR A 455 -19.17 10.93 -4.69
N ALA A 456 -18.26 11.83 -4.34
CA ALA A 456 -18.46 13.28 -4.41
C ALA A 456 -18.93 13.76 -5.79
N ASN A 457 -18.57 13.05 -6.86
CA ASN A 457 -18.94 13.38 -8.25
C ASN A 457 -20.11 12.53 -8.78
N TRP A 458 -20.61 11.56 -8.00
CA TRP A 458 -21.70 10.68 -8.41
C TRP A 458 -23.04 11.40 -8.43
N ASN A 459 -23.96 10.91 -9.27
CA ASN A 459 -25.34 11.37 -9.33
C ASN A 459 -25.49 12.89 -9.50
N GLY A 460 -24.61 13.51 -10.30
CA GLY A 460 -24.59 14.95 -10.52
C GLY A 460 -24.14 15.77 -9.30
N GLY A 461 -23.28 15.19 -8.45
CA GLY A 461 -22.82 15.77 -7.19
C GLY A 461 -23.74 15.47 -5.99
N ALA A 462 -24.79 14.67 -6.19
CA ALA A 462 -25.65 14.22 -5.09
C ALA A 462 -25.00 13.13 -4.23
N GLY A 463 -23.86 12.56 -4.65
CA GLY A 463 -23.15 11.60 -3.82
C GLY A 463 -23.59 10.16 -4.02
N PHE A 464 -23.19 9.31 -3.09
CA PHE A 464 -23.65 7.93 -2.92
C PHE A 464 -25.15 7.91 -2.61
N VAL A 465 -25.89 6.95 -3.19
CA VAL A 465 -27.32 6.77 -2.93
C VAL A 465 -27.49 5.93 -1.66
N PRO A 466 -28.17 6.44 -0.60
CA PRO A 466 -28.34 5.71 0.65
C PRO A 466 -28.88 4.28 0.48
N ILE A 467 -28.36 3.33 1.25
CA ILE A 467 -28.84 1.94 1.27
C ILE A 467 -30.16 1.89 2.05
N GLY A 468 -31.26 1.62 1.35
CA GLY A 468 -32.60 1.66 1.92
C GLY A 468 -33.09 3.09 2.20
N ASN A 469 -34.35 3.22 2.61
CA ASN A 469 -34.97 4.51 2.94
C ASN A 469 -36.08 4.34 3.99
N CYS A 470 -36.80 5.43 4.34
CA CYS A 470 -37.86 5.37 5.35
C CYS A 470 -39.03 4.43 4.99
N ALA A 471 -39.29 4.17 3.71
CA ALA A 471 -40.41 3.36 3.22
C ALA A 471 -40.02 1.88 3.03
N GLY A 472 -38.74 1.61 2.79
CA GLY A 472 -38.15 0.28 2.64
C GLY A 472 -36.70 0.32 3.14
N GLY A 473 -36.52 0.05 4.43
CA GLY A 473 -35.21 0.00 5.06
C GLY A 473 -34.47 -1.31 4.75
N PHE A 474 -33.15 -1.30 4.94
CA PHE A 474 -32.33 -2.51 4.98
C PHE A 474 -32.82 -3.42 6.12
N ASN A 475 -33.26 -4.62 5.79
CA ASN A 475 -33.81 -5.60 6.73
C ASN A 475 -32.94 -6.89 6.82
N GLY A 476 -31.78 -6.89 6.17
CA GLY A 476 -30.78 -7.94 6.22
C GLY A 476 -29.74 -7.75 7.32
N ARG A 477 -28.55 -8.32 7.09
CA ARG A 477 -27.40 -8.20 8.00
C ARG A 477 -26.19 -7.62 7.28
N PHE A 478 -25.52 -6.66 7.90
CA PHE A 478 -24.31 -6.06 7.37
C PHE A 478 -23.22 -6.08 8.44
N ASP A 479 -22.12 -6.76 8.15
CA ASP A 479 -20.97 -6.90 9.04
C ASP A 479 -19.75 -6.24 8.39
N GLY A 480 -19.24 -5.15 8.95
CA GLY A 480 -18.04 -4.53 8.42
C GLY A 480 -16.78 -5.37 8.64
N LEU A 481 -16.82 -6.41 9.49
CA LEU A 481 -15.65 -7.21 9.89
C LEU A 481 -14.46 -6.36 10.38
N GLY A 482 -14.72 -5.13 10.85
CA GLY A 482 -13.69 -4.16 11.26
C GLY A 482 -13.17 -3.29 10.13
N HIS A 483 -13.78 -3.34 8.94
CA HIS A 483 -13.51 -2.45 7.82
C HIS A 483 -14.43 -1.23 7.84
N VAL A 484 -14.00 -0.19 7.13
CA VAL A 484 -14.64 1.13 7.11
C VAL A 484 -14.99 1.57 5.68
N VAL A 485 -15.93 2.50 5.59
CA VAL A 485 -16.21 3.27 4.37
C VAL A 485 -15.62 4.66 4.55
N ILE A 486 -14.65 5.01 3.70
CA ILE A 486 -13.82 6.21 3.82
C ILE A 486 -14.39 7.32 2.92
N ASP A 487 -14.55 8.51 3.48
CA ASP A 487 -14.95 9.74 2.78
C ASP A 487 -16.19 9.67 1.87
N PRO A 488 -17.30 9.01 2.26
CA PRO A 488 -18.52 9.04 1.46
C PRO A 488 -19.10 10.46 1.43
N THR A 489 -19.49 10.92 0.24
CA THR A 489 -20.34 12.10 0.08
C THR A 489 -21.77 11.63 -0.17
N ILE A 490 -22.71 12.04 0.68
CA ILE A 490 -24.13 11.68 0.59
C ILE A 490 -24.95 12.95 0.68
N ASN A 491 -25.50 13.40 -0.44
CA ASN A 491 -26.30 14.62 -0.53
C ASN A 491 -27.45 14.47 -1.53
N PRO A 492 -28.46 13.62 -1.23
CA PRO A 492 -29.66 13.48 -2.07
C PRO A 492 -30.56 14.74 -2.07
N GLY A 493 -30.13 15.85 -1.45
CA GLY A 493 -30.85 17.12 -1.36
C GLY A 493 -31.41 17.43 0.03
N GLY A 494 -31.47 18.72 0.39
CA GLY A 494 -31.84 19.19 1.73
C GLY A 494 -33.30 18.97 2.16
N SER A 495 -34.12 18.33 1.33
CA SER A 495 -35.50 17.93 1.67
C SER A 495 -35.67 16.41 1.84
N SER A 496 -34.62 15.64 1.54
CA SER A 496 -34.63 14.18 1.61
C SER A 496 -34.67 13.69 3.06
N LEU A 497 -35.40 12.60 3.31
CA LEU A 497 -35.57 12.04 4.65
C LEU A 497 -34.78 10.74 4.78
N CYS A 498 -34.41 10.37 6.01
CA CYS A 498 -33.68 9.13 6.32
C CYS A 498 -32.39 9.05 5.50
N VAL A 499 -31.43 9.92 5.82
CA VAL A 499 -30.18 10.06 5.07
C VAL A 499 -29.00 9.65 5.93
N GLY A 500 -28.23 8.70 5.43
CA GLY A 500 -26.98 8.17 5.97
C GLY A 500 -26.41 7.19 4.94
N LEU A 501 -25.27 6.54 5.24
CA LEU A 501 -24.80 5.43 4.40
C LEU A 501 -25.91 4.39 4.21
N PHE A 502 -26.58 4.05 5.31
CA PHE A 502 -27.89 3.40 5.32
C PHE A 502 -28.95 4.46 5.53
N GLY A 503 -29.86 4.63 4.57
CA GLY A 503 -30.95 5.58 4.72
C GLY A 503 -31.89 5.15 5.84
N GLY A 504 -32.36 3.91 5.79
CA GLY A 504 -33.21 3.32 6.82
C GLY A 504 -32.82 1.88 7.14
N LEU A 505 -32.91 1.49 8.42
CA LEU A 505 -32.88 0.10 8.87
C LEU A 505 -34.29 -0.35 9.24
N GLY A 506 -34.65 -1.57 8.85
CA GLY A 506 -35.94 -2.20 9.18
C GLY A 506 -35.86 -3.16 10.35
N ILE A 507 -37.03 -3.63 10.79
CA ILE A 507 -37.19 -4.55 11.93
C ILE A 507 -36.33 -5.81 11.74
N GLY A 508 -35.53 -6.15 12.74
CA GLY A 508 -34.71 -7.36 12.76
C GLY A 508 -33.39 -7.26 11.96
N SER A 509 -33.11 -6.10 11.36
CA SER A 509 -31.81 -5.84 10.74
C SER A 509 -30.67 -5.82 11.77
N VAL A 510 -29.47 -6.19 11.30
CA VAL A 510 -28.25 -6.15 12.11
C VAL A 510 -27.18 -5.40 11.35
N LEU A 511 -26.65 -4.34 11.96
CA LEU A 511 -25.52 -3.56 11.44
C LEU A 511 -24.40 -3.59 12.47
N ARG A 512 -23.24 -4.16 12.14
CA ARG A 512 -22.15 -4.28 13.12
C ARG A 512 -20.74 -4.21 12.55
N ASN A 513 -19.78 -3.92 13.42
CA ASN A 513 -18.33 -3.91 13.12
C ASN A 513 -17.98 -3.03 11.91
N VAL A 514 -18.69 -1.92 11.73
CA VAL A 514 -18.60 -1.05 10.55
C VAL A 514 -18.47 0.41 10.96
N GLY A 515 -17.61 1.14 10.27
CA GLY A 515 -17.41 2.57 10.47
C GLY A 515 -17.59 3.38 9.19
N VAL A 516 -18.00 4.63 9.36
CA VAL A 516 -17.79 5.68 8.34
C VAL A 516 -16.65 6.57 8.82
N ASP A 517 -15.55 6.60 8.07
CA ASP A 517 -14.37 7.41 8.37
C ASP A 517 -14.23 8.58 7.40
N GLY A 518 -14.51 9.79 7.85
CA GLY A 518 -14.51 11.01 7.06
C GLY A 518 -15.81 11.22 6.30
N GLY A 519 -15.76 12.08 5.28
CA GLY A 519 -16.90 12.35 4.40
C GLY A 519 -17.94 13.33 4.94
N SER A 520 -19.06 13.44 4.22
CA SER A 520 -20.16 14.34 4.57
C SER A 520 -21.53 13.78 4.20
N VAL A 521 -22.49 13.96 5.10
CA VAL A 521 -23.88 13.54 4.94
C VAL A 521 -24.79 14.76 5.09
N THR A 522 -25.57 15.05 4.05
CA THR A 522 -26.49 16.18 3.98
C THR A 522 -27.91 15.72 3.66
N GLY A 523 -28.88 16.10 4.49
CA GLY A 523 -30.29 15.72 4.31
C GLY A 523 -31.29 16.71 4.91
N GLY A 524 -32.57 16.34 4.90
CA GLY A 524 -33.68 17.12 5.45
C GLY A 524 -34.05 16.71 6.87
N ASN A 525 -34.49 15.47 7.07
CA ASN A 525 -34.89 14.91 8.37
C ASN A 525 -34.28 13.52 8.58
N ALA A 526 -33.98 13.16 9.83
CA ALA A 526 -33.39 11.87 10.21
C ALA A 526 -32.08 11.65 9.46
N VAL A 527 -31.11 12.52 9.75
CA VAL A 527 -29.80 12.52 9.09
C VAL A 527 -28.74 12.01 10.07
N GLY A 528 -28.06 10.93 9.71
CA GLY A 528 -26.96 10.36 10.49
C GLY A 528 -25.77 10.00 9.62
N GLY A 529 -24.56 10.01 10.20
CA GLY A 529 -23.34 9.67 9.46
C GLY A 529 -23.38 8.24 8.92
N LEU A 530 -23.83 7.28 9.73
CA LEU A 530 -23.96 5.88 9.34
C LEU A 530 -25.40 5.50 8.98
N VAL A 531 -26.37 5.88 9.81
CA VAL A 531 -27.79 5.52 9.61
C VAL A 531 -28.69 6.75 9.68
N GLY A 532 -29.57 6.95 8.71
CA GLY A 532 -30.60 8.00 8.79
C GLY A 532 -31.65 7.67 9.85
N TYR A 533 -32.42 6.61 9.64
CA TYR A 533 -33.48 6.15 10.54
C TYR A 533 -33.34 4.66 10.89
N ASN A 534 -33.25 4.33 12.18
CA ASN A 534 -33.22 2.95 12.63
C ASN A 534 -34.59 2.51 13.16
N ASP A 535 -35.35 1.75 12.36
CA ASP A 535 -36.67 1.22 12.75
C ASP A 535 -36.55 -0.18 13.37
N ALA A 536 -36.24 -0.24 14.66
CA ALA A 536 -36.09 -1.48 15.43
C ALA A 536 -35.02 -2.46 14.88
N GLY A 537 -33.97 -1.94 14.25
CA GLY A 537 -32.73 -2.67 13.95
C GLY A 537 -31.73 -2.60 15.10
N ALA A 538 -30.73 -3.48 15.06
CA ALA A 538 -29.63 -3.51 16.04
C ALA A 538 -28.34 -2.96 15.41
N ILE A 539 -27.78 -1.92 16.02
CA ILE A 539 -26.49 -1.31 15.65
C ILE A 539 -25.49 -1.59 16.76
N SER A 540 -24.35 -2.21 16.45
CA SER A 540 -23.33 -2.54 17.46
C SER A 540 -21.89 -2.48 16.93
N ASN A 541 -20.90 -2.11 17.75
CA ASN A 541 -19.49 -2.00 17.31
C ASN A 541 -19.36 -1.12 16.06
N ALA A 542 -19.95 0.08 16.11
CA ALA A 542 -20.07 0.93 14.95
C ALA A 542 -19.66 2.37 15.24
N PHE A 543 -19.19 3.09 14.23
CA PHE A 543 -18.82 4.48 14.41
C PHE A 543 -19.04 5.35 13.18
N ALA A 544 -19.06 6.67 13.40
CA ALA A 544 -19.07 7.66 12.33
C ALA A 544 -18.24 8.90 12.70
N THR A 545 -17.33 9.28 11.80
CA THR A 545 -16.55 10.52 11.89
C THR A 545 -16.99 11.57 10.84
N ALA A 546 -17.93 11.20 9.95
CA ALA A 546 -18.52 12.05 8.93
C ALA A 546 -19.20 13.32 9.47
N ARG A 547 -19.09 14.42 8.73
CA ARG A 547 -19.82 15.66 9.04
C ARG A 547 -21.29 15.52 8.64
N VAL A 548 -22.20 15.87 9.56
CA VAL A 548 -23.65 15.75 9.35
C VAL A 548 -24.31 17.12 9.29
N PHE A 549 -25.05 17.37 8.21
CA PHE A 549 -25.85 18.58 7.99
C PHE A 549 -27.31 18.20 7.72
N GLY A 550 -28.24 18.77 8.46
CA GLY A 550 -29.65 18.61 8.12
C GLY A 550 -30.56 19.71 8.66
N THR A 551 -31.86 19.58 8.33
CA THR A 551 -32.86 20.54 8.80
C THR A 551 -33.41 20.12 10.15
N ASN A 552 -33.83 18.87 10.31
CA ASN A 552 -34.35 18.34 11.57
C ASN A 552 -33.76 16.96 11.86
N ASP A 553 -33.79 16.56 13.13
CA ASP A 553 -33.42 15.22 13.58
C ASP A 553 -32.06 14.75 13.05
N CYS A 554 -31.00 15.45 13.46
CA CYS A 554 -29.63 15.14 13.06
C CYS A 554 -28.84 14.48 14.20
N GLY A 555 -28.17 13.38 13.91
CA GLY A 555 -27.26 12.70 14.84
C GLY A 555 -25.92 12.40 14.19
N GLY A 556 -24.85 12.27 14.98
CA GLY A 556 -23.52 11.98 14.43
C GLY A 556 -23.43 10.57 13.85
N LEU A 557 -24.01 9.57 14.53
CA LEU A 557 -24.03 8.17 14.07
C LEU A 557 -25.37 7.82 13.41
N VAL A 558 -26.47 8.08 14.13
CA VAL A 558 -27.84 7.73 13.72
C VAL A 558 -28.69 8.98 13.75
N GLY A 559 -29.48 9.28 12.72
CA GLY A 559 -30.40 10.42 12.75
C GLY A 559 -31.44 10.27 13.86
N PHE A 560 -32.24 9.21 13.80
CA PHE A 560 -33.21 8.84 14.85
C PHE A 560 -33.31 7.32 14.99
N THR A 561 -33.53 6.81 16.21
CA THR A 561 -33.61 5.36 16.46
C THR A 561 -34.84 4.94 17.29
N THR A 562 -35.55 3.91 16.82
CA THR A 562 -36.48 3.10 17.63
C THR A 562 -35.88 1.77 18.04
N GLY A 563 -34.79 1.35 17.40
CA GLY A 563 -34.01 0.16 17.73
C GLY A 563 -32.82 0.43 18.65
N ASP A 564 -32.03 -0.62 18.87
CA ASP A 564 -30.93 -0.62 19.81
C ASP A 564 -29.62 -0.12 19.17
N VAL A 565 -28.87 0.68 19.92
CA VAL A 565 -27.53 1.14 19.57
C VAL A 565 -26.59 0.83 20.72
N SER A 566 -25.55 0.02 20.49
CA SER A 566 -24.56 -0.26 21.51
C SER A 566 -23.13 -0.23 21.03
N ASP A 567 -22.19 -0.06 21.95
CA ASP A 567 -20.76 -0.19 21.68
C ASP A 567 -20.35 0.65 20.45
N ALA A 568 -20.72 1.93 20.48
CA ALA A 568 -20.68 2.78 19.31
C ALA A 568 -20.27 4.22 19.62
N TYR A 569 -19.67 4.91 18.65
CA TYR A 569 -19.24 6.29 18.86
C TYR A 569 -19.39 7.22 17.66
N ALA A 570 -19.39 8.52 17.95
CA ALA A 570 -19.45 9.56 16.92
C ALA A 570 -18.54 10.76 17.23
N THR A 571 -17.67 11.12 16.29
CA THR A 571 -16.74 12.27 16.39
C THR A 571 -17.06 13.38 15.38
N GLY A 572 -17.86 13.07 14.36
CA GLY A 572 -18.25 14.01 13.32
C GLY A 572 -19.14 15.16 13.84
N SER A 573 -18.95 16.37 13.31
CA SER A 573 -19.77 17.53 13.71
C SER A 573 -21.21 17.39 13.20
N VAL A 574 -22.18 17.79 14.02
CA VAL A 574 -23.62 17.74 13.72
C VAL A 574 -24.18 19.15 13.67
N THR A 575 -24.81 19.52 12.55
CA THR A 575 -25.50 20.80 12.38
C THR A 575 -26.95 20.56 11.94
N ALA A 576 -27.90 20.93 12.80
CA ALA A 576 -29.34 20.94 12.50
C ALA A 576 -29.85 22.39 12.43
N SER A 577 -30.33 22.85 11.27
CA SER A 577 -30.79 24.25 11.12
C SER A 577 -32.17 24.51 11.76
N GLY A 578 -33.01 23.49 11.88
CA GLY A 578 -34.31 23.48 12.56
C GLY A 578 -34.23 22.83 13.95
N GLY A 579 -34.96 21.73 14.18
CA GLY A 579 -35.09 21.10 15.50
C GLY A 579 -34.47 19.70 15.63
N GLY A 580 -33.93 19.38 16.81
CA GLY A 580 -33.45 18.04 17.17
C GLY A 580 -32.02 17.77 16.73
N ALA A 581 -31.07 17.78 17.67
CA ALA A 581 -29.68 17.43 17.40
C ALA A 581 -29.06 16.65 18.57
N GLY A 582 -28.30 15.61 18.27
CA GLY A 582 -27.48 14.91 19.27
C GLY A 582 -26.14 14.48 18.71
N GLY A 583 -25.13 14.38 19.58
CA GLY A 583 -23.80 13.94 19.15
C GLY A 583 -23.80 12.52 18.60
N LEU A 584 -24.61 11.61 19.17
CA LEU A 584 -24.82 10.25 18.67
C LEU A 584 -26.12 10.14 17.86
N THR A 585 -27.25 10.58 18.44
CA THR A 585 -28.57 10.55 17.80
C THR A 585 -29.45 11.74 18.17
N SER A 586 -30.30 12.20 17.24
CA SER A 586 -31.25 13.27 17.55
C SER A 586 -32.32 12.83 18.56
N GLY A 587 -32.69 11.55 18.54
CA GLY A 587 -33.68 11.00 19.45
C GLY A 587 -33.74 9.49 19.48
N SER A 588 -34.28 8.96 20.57
CA SER A 588 -34.32 7.52 20.85
C SER A 588 -35.65 7.05 21.44
N ARG A 589 -36.11 5.89 20.97
CA ARG A 589 -37.15 5.04 21.61
C ARG A 589 -36.66 3.63 21.97
N GLY A 590 -35.52 3.21 21.42
CA GLY A 590 -34.84 1.96 21.76
C GLY A 590 -33.73 2.14 22.80
N ALA A 591 -32.94 1.09 23.06
CA ALA A 591 -31.86 1.13 24.04
C ALA A 591 -30.57 1.74 23.45
N ILE A 592 -29.92 2.63 24.20
CA ILE A 592 -28.60 3.18 23.91
C ILE A 592 -27.66 2.84 25.06
N ARG A 593 -26.61 2.06 24.81
CA ARG A 593 -25.69 1.58 25.87
C ARG A 593 -24.23 1.50 25.42
N HIS A 594 -23.30 1.80 26.31
CA HIS A 594 -21.84 1.75 26.03
C HIS A 594 -21.47 2.59 24.82
N THR A 595 -22.01 3.80 24.72
CA THR A 595 -21.76 4.70 23.59
C THR A 595 -21.08 5.98 24.02
N TRP A 596 -20.42 6.67 23.08
CA TRP A 596 -19.90 7.99 23.37
C TRP A 596 -19.91 8.95 22.16
N ALA A 597 -19.99 10.25 22.43
CA ALA A 597 -19.94 11.28 21.39
C ALA A 597 -19.05 12.48 21.75
N SER A 598 -18.34 13.00 20.76
CA SER A 598 -17.44 14.15 20.90
C SER A 598 -17.61 15.22 19.81
N GLY A 599 -18.32 14.93 18.71
CA GLY A 599 -18.55 15.89 17.64
C GLY A 599 -19.29 17.14 18.08
N LYS A 600 -18.88 18.32 17.58
CA LYS A 600 -19.58 19.59 17.86
C LYS A 600 -21.05 19.49 17.46
N VAL A 601 -21.96 19.81 18.37
CA VAL A 601 -23.42 19.76 18.13
C VAL A 601 -23.97 21.17 18.06
N THR A 602 -24.59 21.52 16.95
CA THR A 602 -25.26 22.82 16.73
C THR A 602 -26.71 22.58 16.32
N GLY A 603 -27.67 23.11 17.08
CA GLY A 603 -29.10 23.03 16.78
C GLY A 603 -29.85 24.29 17.25
N SER A 604 -30.95 24.65 16.59
CA SER A 604 -31.74 25.85 16.92
C SER A 604 -32.99 25.59 17.78
N GLY A 605 -33.32 24.32 18.05
CA GLY A 605 -34.45 23.90 18.90
C GLY A 605 -34.08 23.55 20.36
N SER A 606 -35.07 23.12 21.15
CA SER A 606 -34.88 22.70 22.56
C SER A 606 -34.30 21.30 22.75
N ASN A 607 -34.37 20.47 21.71
CA ASN A 607 -33.98 19.06 21.77
C ASN A 607 -32.53 18.90 21.30
N VAL A 608 -31.59 19.54 22.01
CA VAL A 608 -30.16 19.52 21.68
C VAL A 608 -29.39 18.94 22.86
N GLY A 609 -28.69 17.82 22.65
CA GLY A 609 -27.90 17.15 23.66
C GLY A 609 -26.52 16.73 23.15
N GLY A 610 -25.57 16.56 24.07
CA GLY A 610 -24.22 16.13 23.73
C GLY A 610 -24.14 14.69 23.22
N LEU A 611 -25.06 13.82 23.65
CA LEU A 611 -25.20 12.44 23.17
C LEU A 611 -26.54 12.25 22.43
N VAL A 612 -27.65 12.54 23.09
CA VAL A 612 -29.02 12.34 22.59
C VAL A 612 -29.79 13.66 22.61
N GLY A 613 -30.42 14.05 21.51
CA GLY A 613 -31.27 15.26 21.52
C GLY A 613 -32.53 15.08 22.37
N LEU A 614 -33.30 14.03 22.13
CA LEU A 614 -34.56 13.68 22.80
C LEU A 614 -34.64 12.19 23.16
N ALA A 615 -34.65 11.86 24.45
CA ALA A 615 -34.98 10.51 24.91
C ALA A 615 -36.49 10.39 25.12
N MET A 616 -37.17 9.67 24.22
CA MET A 616 -38.64 9.55 24.21
C MET A 616 -39.12 8.35 25.01
N ASP A 617 -38.62 7.16 24.66
CA ASP A 617 -38.91 5.87 25.29
C ASP A 617 -37.58 5.09 25.42
N GLY A 618 -37.59 3.92 26.06
CA GLY A 618 -36.41 3.04 26.12
C GLY A 618 -35.39 3.45 27.20
N THR A 619 -34.15 3.00 27.05
CA THR A 619 -33.06 3.23 28.01
C THR A 619 -31.90 3.98 27.35
N VAL A 620 -31.31 4.93 28.08
CA VAL A 620 -30.01 5.51 27.75
C VAL A 620 -29.09 5.29 28.94
N GLU A 621 -28.13 4.39 28.80
CA GLU A 621 -27.29 3.98 29.92
C GLU A 621 -25.82 3.79 29.59
N ASP A 622 -24.98 3.84 30.63
CA ASP A 622 -23.54 3.52 30.55
C ASP A 622 -22.82 4.19 29.37
N SER A 623 -23.17 5.44 29.12
CA SER A 623 -22.76 6.18 27.93
C SER A 623 -22.20 7.56 28.28
N TYR A 624 -21.47 8.16 27.34
CA TYR A 624 -20.62 9.31 27.60
C TYR A 624 -20.79 10.42 26.57
N TRP A 625 -20.65 11.67 26.99
CA TRP A 625 -20.48 12.77 26.04
C TRP A 625 -19.40 13.72 26.49
N ASP A 626 -18.69 14.28 25.53
CA ASP A 626 -17.69 15.30 25.79
C ASP A 626 -18.32 16.68 25.81
N SER A 627 -18.55 17.22 27.01
CA SER A 627 -19.18 18.52 27.19
C SER A 627 -18.41 19.69 26.56
N PHE A 628 -17.09 19.57 26.39
CA PHE A 628 -16.26 20.62 25.83
C PHE A 628 -16.32 20.63 24.30
N SER A 629 -16.05 19.50 23.66
CA SER A 629 -16.00 19.39 22.20
C SER A 629 -17.38 19.41 21.54
N THR A 630 -18.38 18.78 22.20
CA THR A 630 -19.77 18.85 21.71
C THR A 630 -20.36 20.26 21.86
N GLY A 631 -19.85 21.04 22.82
CA GLY A 631 -20.40 22.33 23.22
C GLY A 631 -21.69 22.23 24.05
N GLN A 632 -22.09 21.02 24.48
CA GLN A 632 -23.35 20.77 25.18
C GLN A 632 -23.12 20.43 26.65
N ALA A 633 -23.76 21.20 27.54
CA ALA A 633 -23.66 20.99 28.99
C ALA A 633 -24.41 19.73 29.48
N VAL A 634 -25.38 19.25 28.72
CA VAL A 634 -26.20 18.06 29.05
C VAL A 634 -26.04 16.99 27.99
N GLY A 635 -26.03 15.72 28.40
CA GLY A 635 -25.89 14.58 27.50
C GLY A 635 -27.19 14.27 26.78
N VAL A 636 -28.33 14.40 27.47
CA VAL A 636 -29.66 14.34 26.87
C VAL A 636 -30.30 15.72 26.91
N GLY A 637 -30.70 16.26 25.76
CA GLY A 637 -31.34 17.57 25.68
C GLY A 637 -32.70 17.61 26.38
N VAL A 638 -33.57 16.64 26.06
CA VAL A 638 -34.89 16.47 26.68
C VAL A 638 -35.14 15.00 27.00
N VAL A 639 -35.66 14.73 28.21
CA VAL A 639 -36.14 13.41 28.63
C VAL A 639 -37.65 13.47 28.78
N VAL A 640 -38.39 12.60 28.08
CA VAL A 640 -39.84 12.48 28.25
C VAL A 640 -40.13 11.71 29.54
N ALA A 641 -40.49 12.44 30.59
CA ALA A 641 -40.69 11.91 31.93
C ALA A 641 -41.79 10.82 31.96
N GLY A 642 -41.46 9.66 32.54
CA GLY A 642 -42.37 8.51 32.66
C GLY A 642 -42.25 7.48 31.54
N ASN A 643 -41.51 7.79 30.47
CA ASN A 643 -41.38 6.92 29.29
C ASN A 643 -39.93 6.46 29.04
N ALA A 644 -38.95 7.36 29.14
CA ALA A 644 -37.53 7.03 28.98
C ALA A 644 -36.82 6.86 30.34
N THR A 645 -35.88 5.92 30.41
CA THR A 645 -34.99 5.72 31.56
C THR A 645 -33.58 6.16 31.19
N VAL A 646 -33.00 7.08 31.97
CA VAL A 646 -31.61 7.54 31.78
C VAL A 646 -30.82 7.22 33.05
N THR A 647 -29.82 6.36 32.93
CA THR A 647 -29.03 5.82 34.06
C THR A 647 -27.56 5.82 33.71
N ASN A 648 -26.67 6.10 34.67
CA ASN A 648 -25.22 6.07 34.44
C ASN A 648 -24.73 6.80 33.15
N LEU A 649 -25.33 7.96 32.87
CA LEU A 649 -24.90 8.83 31.78
C LEU A 649 -23.80 9.78 32.30
N ASN A 650 -22.61 9.70 31.73
CA ASN A 650 -21.39 10.26 32.30
C ASN A 650 -20.80 11.38 31.43
N THR A 651 -20.44 12.51 32.05
CA THR A 651 -19.79 13.62 31.35
C THR A 651 -18.27 13.47 31.34
N VAL A 652 -17.68 13.51 30.15
CA VAL A 652 -16.24 13.69 29.97
C VAL A 652 -15.93 15.11 29.47
N THR A 653 -14.67 15.50 29.54
CA THR A 653 -14.20 16.80 29.04
C THR A 653 -12.88 16.65 28.31
N SER A 654 -12.80 17.21 27.10
CA SER A 654 -11.55 17.38 26.34
C SER A 654 -10.93 18.76 26.53
N ASN A 655 -11.44 19.56 27.47
CA ASN A 655 -10.87 20.88 27.76
C ASN A 655 -9.40 20.74 28.20
N PRO A 656 -8.42 21.29 27.46
CA PRO A 656 -7.01 21.18 27.81
C PRO A 656 -6.68 21.75 29.20
N ALA A 657 -7.44 22.76 29.68
CA ALA A 657 -7.29 23.31 31.02
C ALA A 657 -7.66 22.31 32.13
N GLN A 658 -8.34 21.22 31.79
CA GLN A 658 -8.78 20.16 32.70
C GLN A 658 -8.05 18.83 32.47
N ALA A 659 -6.89 18.82 31.80
CA ALA A 659 -6.13 17.60 31.51
C ALA A 659 -5.80 16.75 32.77
N ALA A 660 -5.70 17.37 33.95
CA ALA A 660 -5.47 16.68 35.22
C ALA A 660 -6.72 15.97 35.78
N ALA A 661 -7.93 16.30 35.32
CA ALA A 661 -9.18 15.76 35.84
C ALA A 661 -9.30 14.25 35.62
N THR A 662 -10.05 13.56 36.49
CA THR A 662 -10.31 12.11 36.38
C THR A 662 -11.21 11.78 35.20
N ASN A 663 -12.13 12.69 34.85
CA ASN A 663 -13.03 12.59 33.70
C ASN A 663 -12.49 13.27 32.43
N TYR A 664 -11.17 13.47 32.34
CA TYR A 664 -10.54 13.96 31.12
C TYR A 664 -10.70 12.91 30.02
N ALA A 665 -11.22 13.31 28.87
CA ALA A 665 -11.75 12.40 27.86
C ALA A 665 -10.70 11.52 27.16
N PHE A 666 -9.42 11.80 27.36
CA PHE A 666 -8.29 11.04 26.82
C PHE A 666 -7.62 10.14 27.88
N LYS A 667 -8.38 9.79 28.94
CA LYS A 667 -7.97 8.80 29.95
C LYS A 667 -8.94 7.64 29.91
N GLN A 668 -8.41 6.41 29.85
CA GLN A 668 -9.21 5.18 29.91
C GLN A 668 -10.15 5.17 31.13
N GLY A 669 -9.66 5.58 32.31
CA GLY A 669 -10.45 5.62 33.54
C GLY A 669 -11.64 6.58 33.55
N ALA A 670 -11.76 7.48 32.56
CA ALA A 670 -12.94 8.32 32.39
C ALA A 670 -14.16 7.54 31.89
N TYR A 671 -13.96 6.33 31.34
CA TYR A 671 -14.97 5.50 30.70
C TYR A 671 -15.20 4.18 31.45
N ALA A 672 -15.44 4.26 32.77
CA ALA A 672 -15.45 3.09 33.66
C ALA A 672 -16.50 2.00 33.34
N SER A 673 -17.57 2.31 32.60
CA SER A 673 -18.60 1.35 32.18
C SER A 673 -18.26 0.61 30.87
N LEU A 674 -17.23 1.02 30.15
CA LEU A 674 -16.83 0.35 28.91
C LEU A 674 -15.98 -0.90 29.21
N ASP A 675 -16.23 -1.98 28.47
CA ASP A 675 -15.42 -3.20 28.56
C ASP A 675 -14.12 -3.08 27.77
N PHE A 676 -13.02 -2.79 28.48
CA PHE A 676 -11.69 -2.73 27.91
C PHE A 676 -11.00 -4.10 27.74
N GLY A 677 -11.66 -5.20 28.15
CA GLY A 677 -11.15 -6.56 28.02
C GLY A 677 -11.45 -7.19 26.66
N SER A 678 -12.55 -6.80 26.00
CA SER A 678 -12.97 -7.43 24.74
C SER A 678 -13.49 -6.48 23.66
N THR A 679 -14.15 -5.37 24.02
CA THR A 679 -14.80 -4.49 23.04
C THR A 679 -13.99 -3.22 22.77
N TRP A 680 -13.56 -2.54 23.83
CA TRP A 680 -12.91 -1.24 23.74
C TRP A 680 -11.43 -1.34 24.05
N THR A 681 -10.62 -0.44 23.50
CA THR A 681 -9.24 -0.21 23.93
C THR A 681 -8.97 1.29 23.99
N ALA A 682 -8.11 1.73 24.88
CA ALA A 682 -7.65 3.12 24.91
C ALA A 682 -6.15 3.13 25.15
N PHE A 683 -5.47 4.06 24.51
CA PHE A 683 -4.05 4.30 24.69
C PHE A 683 -3.87 5.61 25.44
N ASP A 684 -2.68 5.81 26.00
CA ASP A 684 -2.39 7.05 26.71
C ASP A 684 -2.56 8.25 25.76
N GLY A 685 -3.41 9.20 26.13
CA GLY A 685 -3.72 10.36 25.29
C GLY A 685 -4.74 10.09 24.19
N THR A 686 -5.49 8.99 24.22
CA THR A 686 -6.57 8.72 23.27
C THR A 686 -7.94 8.54 23.92
N ARG A 687 -8.99 8.74 23.14
CA ARG A 687 -10.34 8.22 23.44
C ARG A 687 -10.38 6.70 23.24
N PRO A 688 -11.44 6.01 23.72
CA PRO A 688 -11.62 4.58 23.46
C PRO A 688 -11.90 4.29 21.98
N PHE A 689 -11.10 3.41 21.38
CA PHE A 689 -11.33 2.78 20.07
C PHE A 689 -12.06 1.46 20.24
N LEU A 690 -12.77 1.01 19.21
CA LEU A 690 -13.27 -0.36 19.16
C LEU A 690 -12.10 -1.30 18.80
N GLN A 691 -11.88 -2.35 19.58
CA GLN A 691 -10.87 -3.37 19.26
C GLN A 691 -11.17 -4.09 17.93
N GLY A 692 -12.45 -4.14 17.54
CA GLY A 692 -12.89 -4.71 16.27
C GLY A 692 -12.36 -3.99 15.04
N GLU A 693 -11.94 -2.73 15.15
CA GLU A 693 -11.33 -1.94 14.07
C GLU A 693 -9.91 -2.42 13.70
N TRP A 694 -9.31 -3.32 14.49
CA TRP A 694 -7.95 -3.81 14.22
C TRP A 694 -7.88 -4.64 12.93
N GLN A 695 -6.89 -4.32 12.09
CA GLN A 695 -6.57 -4.98 10.83
C GLN A 695 -5.05 -5.11 10.66
N THR A 696 -4.64 -6.04 9.80
CA THR A 696 -3.24 -6.18 9.34
C THR A 696 -2.96 -5.38 8.06
N THR A 697 -3.98 -5.12 7.25
CA THR A 697 -3.91 -4.13 6.17
C THR A 697 -4.43 -2.80 6.72
N LEU A 698 -3.57 -1.79 6.74
CA LEU A 698 -3.83 -0.51 7.38
C LEU A 698 -4.19 0.54 6.31
N THR A 699 -5.29 1.24 6.49
CA THR A 699 -5.80 2.25 5.55
C THR A 699 -6.13 3.59 6.21
N ASN A 700 -6.17 3.64 7.55
CA ASN A 700 -6.46 4.86 8.31
C ASN A 700 -5.62 4.95 9.60
N ALA A 701 -5.64 6.12 10.23
CA ALA A 701 -4.87 6.39 11.45
C ALA A 701 -5.36 5.59 12.68
N HIS A 702 -6.64 5.19 12.73
CA HIS A 702 -7.18 4.37 13.83
C HIS A 702 -6.52 2.99 13.84
N GLN A 703 -6.50 2.32 12.68
CA GLN A 703 -5.86 1.02 12.49
C GLN A 703 -4.36 1.10 12.79
N LEU A 704 -3.69 2.19 12.39
CA LEU A 704 -2.30 2.46 12.73
C LEU A 704 -2.07 2.47 14.26
N GLN A 705 -2.95 3.13 15.01
CA GLN A 705 -2.87 3.15 16.48
C GLN A 705 -3.13 1.77 17.10
N LEU A 706 -4.06 1.01 16.51
CA LEU A 706 -4.46 -0.33 16.95
C LEU A 706 -3.38 -1.40 16.73
N MET A 707 -2.33 -1.14 15.94
CA MET A 707 -1.15 -2.02 15.86
C MET A 707 -0.58 -2.37 17.24
N SER A 708 -0.75 -1.47 18.22
CA SER A 708 -0.35 -1.68 19.61
C SER A 708 -1.03 -2.87 20.30
N LEU A 709 -2.12 -3.42 19.73
CA LEU A 709 -2.77 -4.64 20.22
C LEU A 709 -2.00 -5.92 19.87
N LYS A 710 -1.24 -5.93 18.77
CA LYS A 710 -0.52 -7.10 18.23
C LYS A 710 0.85 -6.68 17.68
N LEU A 711 1.82 -6.61 18.58
CA LEU A 711 3.17 -6.11 18.28
C LEU A 711 4.08 -7.10 17.52
N ASP A 712 3.61 -8.33 17.35
CA ASP A 712 4.27 -9.44 16.65
C ASP A 712 3.65 -9.74 15.27
N ALA A 713 2.59 -9.03 14.89
CA ALA A 713 1.93 -9.23 13.61
C ALA A 713 2.66 -8.56 12.44
N ASP A 714 2.42 -9.08 11.24
CA ASP A 714 2.87 -8.51 9.97
C ASP A 714 1.79 -7.58 9.43
N TYR A 715 2.17 -6.33 9.18
CA TYR A 715 1.30 -5.27 8.71
C TYR A 715 1.72 -4.80 7.33
N MET A 716 0.75 -4.37 6.55
CA MET A 716 1.00 -3.64 5.32
C MET A 716 0.08 -2.43 5.21
N LEU A 717 0.53 -1.35 4.55
CA LEU A 717 -0.40 -0.28 4.18
C LEU A 717 -1.18 -0.69 2.94
N GLY A 718 -2.50 -0.47 2.94
CA GLY A 718 -3.36 -0.69 1.77
C GLY A 718 -3.58 0.57 0.92
N ARG A 719 -3.17 1.73 1.42
CA ARG A 719 -3.25 3.04 0.75
C ARG A 719 -2.36 4.06 1.47
N ASN A 720 -2.25 5.26 0.88
CA ASN A 720 -1.75 6.42 1.60
C ASN A 720 -2.70 6.78 2.74
N ILE A 721 -2.14 7.10 3.91
CA ILE A 721 -2.88 7.42 5.14
C ILE A 721 -2.68 8.90 5.48
N ASP A 722 -3.76 9.66 5.55
CA ASP A 722 -3.75 10.96 6.21
C ASP A 722 -3.86 10.77 7.73
N ALA A 723 -2.74 10.97 8.43
CA ALA A 723 -2.65 10.93 9.88
C ALA A 723 -2.75 12.33 10.52
N GLY A 724 -3.20 13.35 9.78
CA GLY A 724 -3.30 14.73 10.24
C GLY A 724 -4.13 14.92 11.50
N GLU A 725 -5.09 14.03 11.77
CA GLU A 725 -5.86 14.03 13.03
C GLU A 725 -4.97 13.93 14.28
N THR A 726 -3.84 13.22 14.18
CA THR A 726 -2.89 13.06 15.29
C THR A 726 -2.18 14.37 15.67
N GLY A 727 -2.19 15.39 14.79
CA GLY A 727 -1.45 16.64 14.93
C GLY A 727 -2.26 17.92 14.98
N ARG A 728 -3.60 17.85 15.03
CA ARG A 728 -4.48 19.04 15.04
C ARG A 728 -4.28 19.89 16.32
N ASN A 729 -3.33 20.81 16.28
CA ASN A 729 -2.92 21.66 17.41
C ASN A 729 -2.99 23.16 17.06
N ASP A 730 -4.21 23.71 16.87
CA ASP A 730 -4.41 25.16 16.67
C ASP A 730 -5.00 25.90 17.90
N GLY A 731 -5.25 25.18 19.00
CA GLY A 731 -5.85 25.76 20.21
C GLY A 731 -7.33 26.16 20.09
N THR A 732 -8.04 25.76 19.04
CA THR A 732 -9.47 26.06 18.84
C THR A 732 -10.39 24.89 19.25
N ALA A 733 -11.66 25.21 19.56
CA ALA A 733 -12.70 24.23 19.90
C ALA A 733 -13.07 23.27 18.74
N ALA A 734 -12.56 23.50 17.51
CA ALA A 734 -12.80 22.63 16.36
C ALA A 734 -11.95 21.35 16.39
N ASN A 735 -10.89 21.31 17.21
CA ASN A 735 -9.90 20.23 17.24
C ASN A 735 -10.03 19.28 18.44
N SER A 736 -11.06 19.41 19.26
CA SER A 736 -11.27 18.59 20.47
C SER A 736 -12.19 17.39 20.25
N ASN A 737 -12.82 17.25 19.08
CA ASN A 737 -13.72 16.14 18.77
C ASN A 737 -13.00 14.86 18.31
N GLY A 738 -11.73 14.93 17.91
CA GLY A 738 -10.97 13.78 17.42
C GLY A 738 -10.59 12.73 18.48
N MET A 739 -9.91 11.69 18.03
CA MET A 739 -9.51 10.51 18.82
C MET A 739 -8.28 10.75 19.70
N TRP A 740 -7.35 11.61 19.26
CA TRP A 740 -6.09 11.89 19.96
C TRP A 740 -6.11 13.23 20.69
N ALA A 741 -5.45 13.29 21.85
CA ALA A 741 -5.19 14.52 22.58
C ALA A 741 -4.10 15.36 21.89
N GLN A 742 -3.85 16.56 22.42
CA GLN A 742 -2.77 17.45 21.95
C GLN A 742 -1.36 16.83 22.00
N THR A 743 -1.17 15.76 22.77
CA THR A 743 0.06 14.96 22.82
C THR A 743 0.27 14.10 21.58
N GLY A 744 -0.74 13.98 20.72
CA GLY A 744 -0.72 13.23 19.46
C GLY A 744 -0.72 11.72 19.63
N PHE A 745 -0.25 11.04 18.59
CA PHE A 745 -0.25 9.58 18.46
C PHE A 745 0.51 8.90 19.61
N MET A 746 0.00 7.76 20.09
CA MET A 746 0.70 6.94 21.07
C MET A 746 1.57 5.92 20.33
N ARG A 747 2.89 6.05 20.47
CA ARG A 747 3.90 5.19 19.83
C ARG A 747 3.57 3.70 19.94
N VAL A 748 3.87 2.96 18.87
CA VAL A 748 3.75 1.50 18.82
C VAL A 748 5.02 0.87 19.41
N GLY A 749 4.86 0.00 20.41
CA GLY A 749 5.99 -0.63 21.10
C GLY A 749 6.64 0.28 22.15
N THR A 750 7.02 -0.31 23.29
CA THR A 750 7.60 0.37 24.46
C THR A 750 8.83 -0.40 24.99
N ASP A 751 9.39 0.02 26.12
CA ASP A 751 10.53 -0.67 26.76
C ASP A 751 10.22 -2.10 27.20
N GLY A 752 8.96 -2.36 27.58
CA GLY A 752 8.48 -3.71 27.91
C GLY A 752 8.19 -4.50 26.63
N PRO A 753 6.95 -4.46 26.11
CA PRO A 753 6.64 -5.08 24.83
C PRO A 753 7.10 -4.21 23.66
N ARG A 754 8.10 -4.69 22.92
CA ARG A 754 8.65 -4.06 21.71
C ARG A 754 7.84 -4.48 20.49
N PHE A 755 7.87 -3.69 19.43
CA PHE A 755 7.39 -4.14 18.13
C PHE A 755 8.40 -5.11 17.52
N VAL A 756 7.98 -6.35 17.24
CA VAL A 756 8.84 -7.43 16.72
C VAL A 756 8.33 -7.99 15.39
N GLY A 757 7.15 -7.59 14.95
CA GLY A 757 6.57 -7.94 13.65
C GLY A 757 7.17 -7.14 12.49
N SER A 758 6.40 -7.01 11.40
CA SER A 758 6.81 -6.23 10.23
C SER A 758 5.78 -5.17 9.83
N LEU A 759 6.25 -4.10 9.19
CA LEU A 759 5.43 -3.11 8.50
C LEU A 759 5.98 -2.88 7.09
N ASP A 760 5.27 -3.35 6.08
CA ASP A 760 5.53 -3.04 4.67
C ASP A 760 4.62 -1.89 4.21
N GLY A 761 5.21 -0.74 3.93
CA GLY A 761 4.45 0.39 3.42
C GLY A 761 3.89 0.17 2.02
N GLN A 762 4.34 -0.85 1.27
CA GLN A 762 3.96 -1.07 -0.13
C GLN A 762 4.10 0.19 -1.00
N HIS A 763 5.06 1.04 -0.64
CA HIS A 763 5.29 2.35 -1.24
C HIS A 763 4.16 3.37 -1.05
N HIS A 764 3.35 3.20 0.00
CA HIS A 764 2.41 4.20 0.48
C HIS A 764 3.03 5.17 1.48
N VAL A 765 2.38 6.32 1.60
CA VAL A 765 2.82 7.43 2.42
C VAL A 765 1.86 7.65 3.59
N ILE A 766 2.40 7.86 4.78
CA ILE A 766 1.67 8.38 5.94
C ILE A 766 1.99 9.88 6.03
N SER A 767 0.98 10.73 5.87
CA SER A 767 1.14 12.20 5.88
C SER A 767 0.58 12.85 7.14
N GLY A 768 1.16 13.97 7.58
CA GLY A 768 0.61 14.80 8.67
C GLY A 768 0.70 14.16 10.06
N PHE A 769 1.48 13.10 10.21
CA PHE A 769 1.64 12.36 11.46
C PHE A 769 2.32 13.20 12.55
N ALA A 770 1.78 13.19 13.78
CA ALA A 770 2.32 13.99 14.86
C ALA A 770 2.33 13.30 16.23
N ILE A 771 3.38 13.60 16.99
CA ILE A 771 3.54 13.25 18.41
C ILE A 771 4.13 14.48 19.11
N ASN A 772 3.53 14.90 20.23
CA ASN A 772 4.01 16.05 21.00
C ASN A 772 4.15 15.71 22.49
N ARG A 773 5.31 15.15 22.87
CA ARG A 773 5.56 14.62 24.22
C ARG A 773 6.95 15.00 24.76
N PRO A 774 7.26 16.31 24.90
CA PRO A 774 8.61 16.81 25.16
C PRO A 774 9.23 16.38 26.51
N THR A 775 8.43 16.06 27.52
CA THR A 775 8.91 15.91 28.92
C THR A 775 8.78 14.51 29.50
N ILE A 776 7.99 13.63 28.87
CA ILE A 776 7.55 12.36 29.49
C ILE A 776 8.11 11.13 28.79
N ASP A 777 8.42 11.24 27.49
CA ASP A 777 8.61 10.05 26.66
C ASP A 777 9.99 10.03 26.01
N SER A 778 10.80 9.06 26.43
CA SER A 778 11.98 8.59 25.70
C SER A 778 11.56 7.52 24.69
N TRP A 779 12.31 7.37 23.59
CA TRP A 779 12.03 6.47 22.46
C TRP A 779 10.71 6.84 21.78
N VAL A 780 10.76 7.86 20.92
CA VAL A 780 9.58 8.45 20.27
C VAL A 780 9.74 8.38 18.75
N GLY A 781 8.67 7.99 18.09
CA GLY A 781 8.51 7.81 16.65
C GLY A 781 7.15 7.13 16.41
N LEU A 782 6.82 6.78 15.16
CA LEU A 782 5.69 5.86 14.92
C LEU A 782 5.85 4.60 15.78
N PHE A 783 7.06 4.05 15.77
CA PHE A 783 7.48 3.02 16.71
C PHE A 783 8.31 3.63 17.82
N GLY A 784 7.97 3.33 19.08
CA GLY A 784 8.79 3.69 20.22
C GLY A 784 10.07 2.88 20.27
N LYS A 785 9.91 1.55 20.38
CA LYS A 785 11.00 0.58 20.29
C LYS A 785 10.65 -0.59 19.39
N THR A 786 11.61 -1.00 18.57
CA THR A 786 11.55 -2.24 17.78
C THR A 786 12.56 -3.27 18.31
N GLY A 787 12.27 -4.56 18.08
CA GLY A 787 13.14 -5.68 18.44
C GLY A 787 13.15 -6.72 17.33
N GLY A 788 14.13 -6.66 16.42
CA GLY A 788 14.19 -7.57 15.26
C GLY A 788 13.13 -7.32 14.18
N ALA A 789 12.42 -6.19 14.24
CA ALA A 789 11.34 -5.86 13.31
C ALA A 789 11.84 -5.55 11.89
N VAL A 790 10.97 -5.73 10.91
CA VAL A 790 11.20 -5.33 9.51
C VAL A 790 10.28 -4.17 9.15
N VAL A 791 10.83 -3.00 8.85
CA VAL A 791 10.05 -1.83 8.40
C VAL A 791 10.55 -1.41 7.04
N LYS A 792 9.72 -1.43 6.01
CA LYS A 792 10.19 -1.14 4.65
C LYS A 792 9.15 -0.45 3.77
N ASN A 793 9.60 0.14 2.67
CA ASN A 793 8.76 0.73 1.62
C ASN A 793 7.74 1.76 2.14
N LEU A 794 8.14 2.57 3.14
CA LEU A 794 7.25 3.52 3.81
C LEU A 794 7.72 4.97 3.72
N GLY A 795 6.83 5.86 3.28
CA GLY A 795 7.04 7.30 3.30
C GLY A 795 6.38 7.94 4.52
N MET A 796 7.11 8.77 5.26
CA MET A 796 6.56 9.59 6.35
C MET A 796 6.64 11.06 5.95
N ALA A 797 5.53 11.61 5.45
CA ALA A 797 5.49 12.95 4.90
C ALA A 797 4.95 13.98 5.90
N ASN A 798 5.60 15.14 5.99
CA ASN A 798 5.17 16.26 6.83
C ASN A 798 4.90 15.86 8.29
N VAL A 799 5.84 15.16 8.91
CA VAL A 799 5.70 14.75 10.32
C VAL A 799 6.00 15.90 11.28
N SER A 800 5.39 15.87 12.46
CA SER A 800 5.71 16.77 13.58
C SER A 800 5.93 15.96 14.85
N ILE A 801 7.19 15.61 15.13
CA ILE A 801 7.53 14.73 16.26
C ILE A 801 8.34 15.48 17.30
N VAL A 802 7.87 15.46 18.54
CA VAL A 802 8.52 16.07 19.71
C VAL A 802 8.58 15.03 20.83
N GLY A 803 9.77 14.75 21.36
CA GLY A 803 9.97 13.79 22.45
C GLY A 803 11.05 14.24 23.45
N SER A 804 11.43 13.36 24.37
CA SER A 804 12.51 13.63 25.34
C SER A 804 13.88 13.17 24.83
N SER A 805 14.12 11.87 24.69
CA SER A 805 15.41 11.31 24.21
C SER A 805 15.20 10.07 23.34
N ALA A 806 16.10 9.80 22.40
CA ALA A 806 15.93 8.81 21.33
C ALA A 806 14.66 9.08 20.51
N VAL A 807 14.62 10.24 19.85
CA VAL A 807 13.47 10.67 19.04
C VAL A 807 13.81 10.49 17.56
N GLY A 808 12.98 9.77 16.82
CA GLY A 808 13.10 9.55 15.39
C GLY A 808 11.80 9.84 14.65
N GLY A 809 11.90 10.21 13.38
CA GLY A 809 10.77 10.39 12.47
C GLY A 809 9.89 9.14 12.33
N LEU A 810 10.53 7.96 12.37
CA LEU A 810 9.89 6.66 12.18
C LEU A 810 10.05 5.76 13.42
N ILE A 811 11.26 5.61 13.93
CA ILE A 811 11.57 4.74 15.08
C ILE A 811 12.32 5.52 16.16
N GLY A 812 11.89 5.43 17.41
CA GLY A 812 12.64 5.98 18.54
C GLY A 812 13.94 5.24 18.79
N LEU A 813 13.88 3.93 19.08
CA LEU A 813 15.05 3.06 19.23
C LEU A 813 14.86 1.74 18.48
N SER A 814 15.79 1.41 17.58
CA SER A 814 15.82 0.13 16.86
C SER A 814 16.80 -0.84 17.51
N GLN A 815 16.37 -2.06 17.82
CA GLN A 815 17.23 -3.11 18.37
C GLN A 815 17.22 -4.33 17.45
N GLY A 816 18.23 -4.45 16.58
CA GLY A 816 18.23 -5.41 15.48
C GLY A 816 17.18 -5.07 14.41
N GLY A 817 16.91 -6.04 13.52
CA GLY A 817 15.95 -5.88 12.43
C GLY A 817 16.50 -5.11 11.22
N SER A 818 15.62 -4.73 10.31
CA SER A 818 15.97 -3.99 9.09
C SER A 818 14.96 -2.89 8.80
N VAL A 819 15.48 -1.70 8.49
CA VAL A 819 14.71 -0.55 8.01
C VAL A 819 15.16 -0.23 6.59
N SER A 820 14.29 -0.27 5.58
CA SER A 820 14.72 -0.01 4.20
C SER A 820 13.70 0.62 3.26
N ASN A 821 14.15 1.34 2.24
CA ASN A 821 13.27 2.03 1.27
C ASN A 821 12.30 2.98 1.98
N VAL A 822 12.82 3.81 2.90
CA VAL A 822 12.00 4.71 3.72
C VAL A 822 12.44 6.16 3.58
N TYR A 823 11.51 7.09 3.76
CA TYR A 823 11.87 8.50 3.86
C TYR A 823 11.06 9.25 4.91
N VAL A 824 11.64 10.34 5.42
CA VAL A 824 10.98 11.24 6.38
C VAL A 824 11.13 12.69 5.96
N THR A 825 10.04 13.45 5.99
CA THR A 825 10.01 14.92 5.84
C THR A 825 9.21 15.58 6.98
N GLY A 826 9.44 16.87 7.25
CA GLY A 826 8.75 17.62 8.31
C GLY A 826 9.69 18.12 9.40
N SER A 827 9.36 17.89 10.67
CA SER A 827 10.17 18.27 11.83
C SER A 827 10.24 17.17 12.92
N VAL A 828 11.43 16.97 13.49
CA VAL A 828 11.70 16.06 14.60
C VAL A 828 12.54 16.79 15.65
N SER A 829 12.10 16.79 16.91
CA SER A 829 12.79 17.49 17.99
C SER A 829 12.78 16.76 19.33
N GLY A 830 13.81 17.00 20.14
CA GLY A 830 13.92 16.41 21.47
C GLY A 830 14.87 17.14 22.43
N ALA A 831 15.09 16.54 23.60
CA ALA A 831 16.01 17.02 24.63
C ALA A 831 17.30 16.18 24.76
N GLY A 832 17.37 15.01 24.10
CA GLY A 832 18.51 14.07 24.11
C GLY A 832 18.92 13.64 22.71
N ALA A 833 19.14 12.35 22.48
CA ALA A 833 19.50 11.84 21.16
C ALA A 833 18.32 11.98 20.17
N VAL A 834 18.56 12.55 18.99
CA VAL A 834 17.52 12.78 17.96
C VAL A 834 18.06 12.45 16.57
N GLY A 835 17.31 11.68 15.80
CA GLY A 835 17.58 11.36 14.40
C GLY A 835 16.41 11.73 13.49
N GLY A 836 16.68 12.03 12.22
CA GLY A 836 15.61 12.30 11.25
C GLY A 836 14.71 11.10 10.98
N ILE A 837 15.27 9.89 10.91
CA ILE A 837 14.53 8.63 10.69
C ILE A 837 14.46 7.81 11.97
N VAL A 838 15.62 7.56 12.58
CA VAL A 838 15.74 6.71 13.77
C VAL A 838 16.44 7.46 14.91
N GLY A 839 15.83 7.53 16.09
CA GLY A 839 16.46 8.20 17.24
C GLY A 839 17.76 7.54 17.68
N GLY A 840 17.79 6.21 17.74
CA GLY A 840 19.02 5.43 17.93
C GLY A 840 18.91 3.99 17.43
N MET A 841 20.04 3.39 17.10
CA MET A 841 20.16 2.01 16.60
C MET A 841 21.11 1.18 17.46
N GLN A 842 20.73 -0.06 17.75
CA GLN A 842 21.51 -1.07 18.47
C GLN A 842 21.48 -2.38 17.66
N GLY A 843 22.44 -2.56 16.76
CA GLY A 843 22.41 -3.63 15.75
C GLY A 843 21.37 -3.43 14.65
N GLY A 844 21.33 -4.34 13.67
CA GLY A 844 20.40 -4.28 12.53
C GLY A 844 20.91 -3.44 11.36
N SER A 845 20.01 -3.03 10.46
CA SER A 845 20.36 -2.20 9.29
C SER A 845 19.37 -1.05 9.02
N LEU A 846 19.89 0.04 8.45
CA LEU A 846 19.13 1.10 7.80
C LEU A 846 19.69 1.29 6.38
N ASP A 847 18.88 1.01 5.36
CA ASP A 847 19.31 0.95 3.97
C ASP A 847 18.37 1.72 3.04
N ASN A 848 18.90 2.33 1.98
CA ASN A 848 18.11 2.98 0.94
C ASN A 848 17.07 3.99 1.50
N ALA A 849 17.55 5.02 2.20
CA ALA A 849 16.67 5.89 2.98
C ALA A 849 17.09 7.36 2.99
N TYR A 850 16.14 8.28 3.14
CA TYR A 850 16.48 9.69 3.26
C TYR A 850 15.67 10.49 4.28
N ALA A 851 16.34 11.52 4.82
CA ALA A 851 15.77 12.46 5.78
C ALA A 851 15.84 13.89 5.21
N SER A 852 14.69 14.44 4.79
CA SER A 852 14.53 15.86 4.44
C SER A 852 13.70 16.55 5.52
N VAL A 853 14.08 16.32 6.78
CA VAL A 853 13.36 16.72 7.99
C VAL A 853 14.24 17.62 8.85
N GLY A 854 13.68 18.69 9.40
CA GLY A 854 14.38 19.52 10.37
C GLY A 854 14.57 18.78 11.69
N VAL A 855 15.81 18.59 12.13
CA VAL A 855 16.19 17.88 13.36
C VAL A 855 16.74 18.88 14.38
N SER A 856 16.17 18.92 15.59
CA SER A 856 16.68 19.77 16.67
C SER A 856 16.74 19.08 18.02
N SER A 857 17.79 19.33 18.80
CA SER A 857 17.88 18.88 20.20
C SER A 857 18.51 19.90 21.12
N ALA A 858 18.08 19.90 22.39
CA ALA A 858 18.77 20.61 23.47
C ALA A 858 19.95 19.81 24.08
N GLY A 859 20.06 18.51 23.76
CA GLY A 859 21.09 17.60 24.27
C GLY A 859 22.16 17.23 23.24
N ASN A 860 22.89 16.15 23.54
CA ASN A 860 23.92 15.56 22.67
C ASN A 860 23.34 14.51 21.71
N ASP A 861 24.12 14.14 20.69
CA ASP A 861 23.87 13.02 19.77
C ASP A 861 22.70 13.28 18.80
N VAL A 862 22.87 14.34 17.99
CA VAL A 862 21.88 14.75 16.99
C VAL A 862 22.40 14.41 15.59
N GLY A 863 21.67 13.59 14.84
CA GLY A 863 22.04 13.24 13.46
C GLY A 863 20.91 13.50 12.47
N GLY A 864 21.27 13.89 11.24
CA GLY A 864 20.27 14.10 10.18
C GLY A 864 19.49 12.84 9.83
N VAL A 865 20.09 11.65 9.93
CA VAL A 865 19.44 10.35 9.73
C VAL A 865 19.21 9.65 11.07
N THR A 866 20.28 9.47 11.85
CA THR A 866 20.24 8.71 13.11
C THR A 866 20.92 9.48 14.25
N GLY A 867 20.29 9.54 15.42
CA GLY A 867 20.90 10.21 16.59
C GLY A 867 22.15 9.47 17.08
N GLY A 868 22.03 8.17 17.37
CA GLY A 868 23.16 7.33 17.76
C GLY A 868 23.14 5.92 17.14
N ASN A 869 24.30 5.38 16.79
CA ASN A 869 24.49 4.04 16.24
C ASN A 869 25.42 3.20 17.13
N GLN A 870 24.93 2.05 17.59
CA GLN A 870 25.65 1.08 18.42
C GLN A 870 25.61 -0.30 17.76
N GLY A 871 26.28 -0.44 16.62
CA GLY A 871 26.51 -1.72 15.95
C GLY A 871 25.59 -2.04 14.79
N ALA A 872 24.83 -1.06 14.27
CA ALA A 872 24.04 -1.22 13.05
C ALA A 872 24.85 -0.85 11.78
N SER A 873 24.45 -1.43 10.64
CA SER A 873 24.93 -1.02 9.32
C SER A 873 24.00 0.03 8.71
N ILE A 874 24.54 1.17 8.31
CA ILE A 874 23.79 2.24 7.65
C ILE A 874 24.34 2.37 6.22
N SER A 875 23.51 2.21 5.20
CA SER A 875 23.92 2.22 3.79
C SER A 875 22.96 2.96 2.87
N ASP A 876 23.50 3.60 1.83
CA ASP A 876 22.71 4.28 0.81
C ASP A 876 21.71 5.28 1.42
N VAL A 877 22.22 6.18 2.28
CA VAL A 877 21.40 7.18 2.97
C VAL A 877 21.78 8.63 2.68
N TYR A 878 20.82 9.55 2.78
CA TYR A 878 21.16 10.97 2.84
C TYR A 878 20.28 11.81 3.78
N ALA A 879 20.84 12.93 4.24
CA ALA A 879 20.15 13.95 5.02
C ALA A 879 20.26 15.34 4.36
N SER A 880 19.11 16.01 4.18
CA SER A 880 19.02 17.34 3.55
C SER A 880 18.28 18.38 4.38
N GLY A 881 17.67 17.97 5.50
CA GLY A 881 17.06 18.88 6.46
C GLY A 881 18.07 19.49 7.42
N SER A 882 17.68 20.61 8.07
CA SER A 882 18.55 21.30 9.02
C SER A 882 18.79 20.50 10.29
N VAL A 883 20.03 20.45 10.80
CA VAL A 883 20.37 19.75 12.05
C VAL A 883 20.97 20.73 13.06
N SER A 884 20.40 20.78 14.27
CA SER A 884 20.82 21.70 15.34
C SER A 884 20.81 21.04 16.72
N GLY A 885 21.85 21.30 17.53
CA GLY A 885 22.00 20.76 18.88
C GLY A 885 23.46 20.67 19.33
N GLN A 886 23.73 20.04 20.47
CA GLN A 886 25.10 19.73 20.89
C GLN A 886 25.56 18.45 20.18
N ASN A 887 26.81 18.41 19.67
CA ASN A 887 27.33 17.31 18.84
C ASN A 887 26.42 16.97 17.63
N ALA A 888 25.96 18.01 16.93
CA ALA A 888 25.13 17.86 15.74
C ALA A 888 25.97 17.40 14.54
N ALA A 889 25.62 16.25 13.96
CA ALA A 889 26.25 15.68 12.79
C ALA A 889 25.29 15.59 11.61
N GLY A 890 25.83 15.58 10.40
CA GLY A 890 25.01 15.56 9.21
C GLY A 890 24.26 14.26 8.97
N LEU A 891 24.85 13.11 9.31
CA LEU A 891 24.19 11.82 9.17
C LEU A 891 23.92 11.17 10.53
N VAL A 892 24.98 10.94 11.31
CA VAL A 892 24.92 10.17 12.57
C VAL A 892 25.55 10.97 13.70
N GLY A 893 24.78 11.28 14.74
CA GLY A 893 25.27 12.05 15.88
C GLY A 893 26.41 11.34 16.62
N TYR A 894 26.18 10.12 17.08
CA TYR A 894 27.16 9.29 17.80
C TYR A 894 27.32 7.90 17.15
N ASN A 895 28.55 7.41 16.94
CA ASN A 895 28.80 6.08 16.36
C ASN A 895 29.77 5.26 17.22
N ALA A 896 29.28 4.21 17.88
CA ALA A 896 30.04 3.43 18.85
C ALA A 896 31.03 2.43 18.23
N ASP A 897 32.18 2.30 18.89
CA ASP A 897 33.38 1.58 18.50
C ASP A 897 33.32 0.04 18.67
N ALA A 898 32.72 -0.45 19.74
CA ALA A 898 32.88 -1.84 20.19
C ALA A 898 31.91 -2.87 19.56
N SER A 899 31.11 -2.49 18.56
CA SER A 899 29.94 -3.27 18.12
C SER A 899 29.83 -3.54 16.61
N GLY A 900 30.83 -3.18 15.81
CA GLY A 900 30.82 -3.44 14.36
C GLY A 900 29.93 -2.47 13.56
N ALA A 901 29.74 -1.24 14.07
CA ALA A 901 29.00 -0.18 13.38
C ALA A 901 29.68 0.25 12.08
N VAL A 902 28.95 0.25 10.97
CA VAL A 902 29.46 0.61 9.63
C VAL A 902 28.53 1.62 8.99
N ILE A 903 29.09 2.65 8.38
CA ILE A 903 28.37 3.57 7.49
C ILE A 903 29.00 3.43 6.10
N ASN A 904 28.20 3.04 5.12
CA ASN A 904 28.59 2.96 3.71
C ASN A 904 27.75 3.95 2.90
N ASP A 905 28.37 4.73 2.02
CA ASP A 905 27.66 5.53 1.02
C ASP A 905 26.56 6.44 1.63
N GLY A 906 27.00 7.48 2.34
CA GLY A 906 26.14 8.39 3.08
C GLY A 906 26.38 9.85 2.72
N PHE A 907 25.32 10.64 2.49
CA PHE A 907 25.45 12.03 2.03
C PHE A 907 24.70 13.03 2.90
N TRP A 908 25.24 14.24 3.09
CA TRP A 908 24.49 15.31 3.76
C TRP A 908 24.67 16.67 3.11
N ASN A 909 23.72 17.58 3.33
CA ASN A 909 23.84 18.98 2.93
C ASN A 909 24.60 19.79 3.99
N THR A 910 25.79 20.29 3.66
CA THR A 910 26.64 21.03 4.61
C THR A 910 26.12 22.41 4.97
N ASP A 911 25.34 23.06 4.09
CA ASP A 911 24.98 24.48 4.25
C ASP A 911 23.77 24.69 5.17
N VAL A 912 22.99 23.64 5.38
CA VAL A 912 21.80 23.65 6.25
C VAL A 912 22.12 23.12 7.65
N MET A 913 23.40 22.84 7.95
CA MET A 913 23.84 22.17 9.17
C MET A 913 24.83 23.01 9.98
N ALA A 914 24.74 22.93 11.31
CA ALA A 914 25.49 23.81 12.20
C ALA A 914 27.00 23.48 12.33
N GLN A 915 27.44 22.23 12.07
CA GLN A 915 28.83 21.81 12.38
C GLN A 915 29.63 21.19 11.21
N GLY A 916 29.07 21.04 10.00
CA GLY A 916 29.82 20.59 8.80
C GLY A 916 30.44 19.18 8.86
N ILE A 917 30.24 18.41 9.95
CA ILE A 917 30.80 17.08 10.18
C ILE A 917 29.75 15.98 9.88
N GLY A 918 30.16 14.91 9.19
CA GLY A 918 29.26 13.78 8.85
C GLY A 918 28.89 12.91 10.06
N THR A 919 29.81 12.81 11.04
CA THR A 919 29.68 12.07 12.30
C THR A 919 30.37 12.84 13.43
N ALA A 920 29.73 13.04 14.60
CA ALA A 920 30.25 13.93 15.65
C ALA A 920 31.19 13.27 16.68
N ASP A 921 31.22 11.93 16.77
CA ASP A 921 32.16 11.21 17.63
C ASP A 921 32.58 9.88 16.98
N THR A 922 33.87 9.74 16.63
CA THR A 922 34.41 8.53 16.01
C THR A 922 35.70 8.07 16.69
N PRO A 923 35.63 7.36 17.82
CA PRO A 923 36.75 6.56 18.28
C PRO A 923 36.82 5.24 17.50
N GLY A 924 37.11 5.28 16.19
CA GLY A 924 37.49 4.07 15.42
C GLY A 924 36.39 3.28 14.67
N GLY A 925 35.23 3.88 14.36
CA GLY A 925 34.26 3.28 13.42
C GLY A 925 34.74 3.32 11.96
N LEU A 926 34.36 2.32 11.15
CA LEU A 926 34.61 2.31 9.71
C LEU A 926 33.51 3.12 8.99
N SER A 927 33.83 4.34 8.59
CA SER A 927 32.99 5.16 7.71
C SER A 927 33.60 5.13 6.30
N ASN A 928 32.96 4.44 5.37
CA ASN A 928 33.38 4.36 3.98
C ASN A 928 32.35 5.09 3.10
N GLY A 929 32.78 6.04 2.26
CA GLY A 929 31.83 6.75 1.38
C GLY A 929 30.91 7.77 2.07
N VAL A 930 31.26 8.30 3.24
CA VAL A 930 30.51 9.37 3.92
C VAL A 930 30.95 10.74 3.38
N THR A 931 30.07 11.44 2.64
CA THR A 931 30.41 12.64 1.86
C THR A 931 29.47 13.83 2.12
N GLY A 932 30.02 14.97 2.54
CA GLY A 932 29.28 16.22 2.68
C GLY A 932 29.27 16.99 1.36
N LEU A 933 28.09 17.38 0.88
CA LEU A 933 27.94 18.23 -0.30
C LEU A 933 27.28 19.55 0.11
N SER A 934 27.77 20.69 -0.40
CA SER A 934 27.06 21.96 -0.25
C SER A 934 25.74 21.93 -1.02
N THR A 935 24.82 22.84 -0.71
CA THR A 935 23.56 23.02 -1.46
C THR A 935 23.85 23.22 -2.95
N LEU A 936 24.91 23.98 -3.26
CA LEU A 936 25.41 24.17 -4.62
C LEU A 936 25.86 22.85 -5.25
N HIS A 937 26.61 22.00 -4.54
CA HIS A 937 27.02 20.70 -5.07
C HIS A 937 25.86 19.70 -5.19
N TRP A 938 24.90 19.71 -4.26
CA TRP A 938 23.67 18.91 -4.39
C TRP A 938 22.92 19.26 -5.67
N LEU A 939 22.64 20.55 -5.85
CA LEU A 939 21.93 21.05 -7.02
C LEU A 939 22.73 20.87 -8.33
N SER A 940 24.06 20.98 -8.32
CA SER A 940 24.86 20.92 -9.56
C SER A 940 25.47 19.56 -9.87
N GLN A 941 25.69 18.67 -8.92
CA GLN A 941 26.36 17.37 -9.17
C GLN A 941 25.67 16.23 -8.43
N GLY A 942 24.96 16.50 -7.34
CA GLY A 942 24.32 15.51 -6.48
C GLY A 942 25.20 14.31 -6.12
N PRO A 943 24.61 13.31 -5.47
CA PRO A 943 25.29 12.03 -5.23
C PRO A 943 25.38 11.23 -6.53
N ALA A 944 24.38 11.35 -7.41
CA ALA A 944 24.28 10.56 -8.63
C ALA A 944 25.27 10.96 -9.74
N ALA A 945 25.57 12.26 -9.95
CA ALA A 945 26.52 12.67 -11.01
C ALA A 945 27.97 12.49 -10.61
N THR A 946 28.27 12.47 -9.30
CA THR A 946 29.64 12.29 -8.82
C THR A 946 30.16 10.87 -9.04
N GLY A 947 29.29 9.93 -9.46
CA GLY A 947 29.61 8.51 -9.57
C GLY A 947 29.81 7.82 -8.22
N LEU A 948 29.57 8.54 -7.12
CA LEU A 948 29.68 8.07 -5.74
C LEU A 948 28.38 7.44 -5.22
N TRP A 949 27.26 7.59 -5.93
CA TRP A 949 25.96 7.03 -5.57
C TRP A 949 25.44 6.09 -6.65
N ASN A 950 25.16 4.84 -6.25
CA ASN A 950 24.64 3.85 -7.17
C ASN A 950 23.11 3.99 -7.34
N THR A 951 22.70 4.73 -8.37
CA THR A 951 21.26 4.88 -8.70
C THR A 951 20.62 3.64 -9.33
N ALA A 952 21.38 2.58 -9.65
CA ALA A 952 20.80 1.34 -10.16
C ALA A 952 19.93 0.61 -9.10
N ASN A 953 20.11 0.93 -7.81
CA ASN A 953 19.47 0.27 -6.68
C ASN A 953 18.28 1.08 -6.12
N GLY A 954 17.23 1.29 -6.91
CA GLY A 954 15.94 1.78 -6.39
C GLY A 954 15.79 3.30 -6.19
N TRP A 955 16.71 4.11 -6.72
CA TRP A 955 16.61 5.58 -6.74
C TRP A 955 16.26 6.11 -8.12
N VAL A 956 15.53 7.22 -8.17
CA VAL A 956 15.38 8.04 -9.37
C VAL A 956 16.61 8.94 -9.48
N THR A 957 17.27 8.91 -10.64
CA THR A 957 18.39 9.79 -10.95
C THR A 957 17.88 11.24 -11.03
N GLY A 958 18.46 12.15 -10.23
CA GLY A 958 18.03 13.55 -10.21
C GLY A 958 18.91 14.44 -9.33
N TYR A 959 18.80 15.75 -9.53
CA TYR A 959 19.41 16.81 -8.72
C TYR A 959 18.30 17.79 -8.28
N PRO A 960 18.36 18.46 -7.12
CA PRO A 960 19.40 18.34 -6.13
C PRO A 960 19.43 16.96 -5.47
N TYR A 961 18.29 16.44 -5.02
CA TYR A 961 18.24 15.23 -4.20
C TYR A 961 17.56 14.07 -4.96
N PRO A 962 18.16 12.87 -5.00
CA PRO A 962 17.52 11.70 -5.58
C PRO A 962 16.35 11.25 -4.70
N VAL A 963 15.30 10.71 -5.32
CA VAL A 963 14.09 10.22 -4.62
C VAL A 963 13.93 8.72 -4.84
N LEU A 964 13.19 8.04 -3.98
CA LEU A 964 13.03 6.59 -4.06
C LEU A 964 12.09 6.22 -5.21
N LYS A 965 12.54 5.38 -6.14
CA LYS A 965 11.78 4.99 -7.34
C LYS A 965 10.48 4.23 -7.03
N GLY A 966 10.43 3.57 -5.87
CA GLY A 966 9.25 2.81 -5.46
C GLY A 966 8.02 3.66 -5.18
N PHE A 967 8.17 4.93 -4.82
CA PHE A 967 7.05 5.82 -4.51
C PHE A 967 6.73 6.77 -5.67
N PRO A 968 5.49 7.27 -5.79
CA PRO A 968 5.15 8.31 -6.76
C PRO A 968 6.08 9.52 -6.64
N TYR A 969 6.48 10.06 -7.78
CA TYR A 969 7.38 11.20 -7.82
C TYR A 969 7.03 12.13 -8.98
N VAL A 970 7.15 13.42 -8.71
CA VAL A 970 7.11 14.47 -9.72
C VAL A 970 8.54 14.81 -10.12
N LEU A 971 8.75 14.81 -11.42
CA LEU A 971 9.97 15.18 -12.09
C LEU A 971 9.81 16.55 -12.74
N VAL A 972 10.61 17.51 -12.29
CA VAL A 972 10.72 18.79 -12.98
C VAL A 972 11.87 18.69 -13.97
N VAL A 973 11.55 18.61 -15.27
CA VAL A 973 12.50 18.50 -16.36
C VAL A 973 12.81 19.89 -16.92
N ALA A 974 14.06 20.34 -16.80
CA ALA A 974 14.52 21.53 -17.52
C ALA A 974 14.96 21.16 -18.95
N GLN A 975 14.54 21.96 -19.92
CA GLN A 975 14.98 21.89 -21.33
C GLN A 975 15.67 23.17 -21.75
N GLY A 976 16.84 23.05 -22.39
CA GLY A 976 17.66 24.20 -22.77
C GLY A 976 18.69 23.88 -23.86
N THR A 977 19.11 24.91 -24.58
CA THR A 977 20.11 24.83 -25.65
C THR A 977 21.55 25.06 -25.16
N HIS A 978 22.49 24.28 -25.68
CA HIS A 978 23.93 24.39 -25.41
C HIS A 978 24.55 25.57 -26.17
N VAL A 979 25.27 26.45 -25.49
CA VAL A 979 26.13 27.44 -26.18
C VAL A 979 27.56 26.89 -26.26
N THR A 980 27.99 26.49 -27.46
CA THR A 980 29.40 26.18 -27.74
C THR A 980 30.11 27.38 -28.37
N GLN A 981 30.69 28.24 -27.53
CA GLN A 981 32.05 28.80 -27.63
C GLN A 981 32.24 29.86 -26.52
N GLY A 982 33.15 29.59 -25.58
CA GLY A 982 33.70 30.60 -24.67
C GLY A 982 33.08 30.71 -23.28
N VAL A 983 31.85 30.23 -23.02
CA VAL A 983 31.28 30.06 -21.67
C VAL A 983 30.18 28.99 -21.71
N PRO A 984 30.25 27.89 -20.92
CA PRO A 984 29.17 26.92 -20.83
C PRO A 984 28.18 27.30 -19.72
N ALA A 985 27.35 28.32 -19.99
CA ALA A 985 26.14 28.59 -19.21
C ALA A 985 24.95 27.93 -19.92
N VAL A 986 24.22 27.05 -19.24
CA VAL A 986 22.97 26.50 -19.78
C VAL A 986 21.86 27.54 -19.59
N THR A 987 21.22 27.96 -20.68
CA THR A 987 19.97 28.74 -20.60
C THR A 987 18.81 27.74 -20.56
N VAL A 988 17.98 27.79 -19.52
CA VAL A 988 16.75 27.00 -19.46
C VAL A 988 15.69 27.70 -20.30
N ASP A 989 15.40 27.16 -21.47
CA ASP A 989 14.43 27.71 -22.43
C ASP A 989 12.98 27.40 -22.00
N SER A 990 12.77 26.25 -21.36
CA SER A 990 11.49 25.82 -20.78
C SER A 990 11.69 24.76 -19.71
N TYR A 991 10.69 24.53 -18.85
CA TYR A 991 10.63 23.36 -17.99
C TYR A 991 9.28 22.66 -18.13
N ALA A 992 9.27 21.35 -17.90
CA ALA A 992 8.07 20.54 -17.77
C ALA A 992 8.01 19.99 -16.35
N VAL A 993 6.81 19.90 -15.79
CA VAL A 993 6.56 19.21 -14.54
C VAL A 993 5.80 17.96 -14.93
N ILE A 994 6.40 16.79 -14.77
CA ILE A 994 5.78 15.53 -15.15
C ILE A 994 5.79 14.56 -13.99
N ASP A 995 4.78 13.69 -13.88
CA ASP A 995 4.79 12.59 -12.92
C ASP A 995 5.71 11.44 -13.42
N GLN A 996 5.82 10.39 -12.61
CA GLN A 996 6.61 9.20 -12.94
C GLN A 996 6.16 8.49 -14.22
N ASP A 997 4.92 8.73 -14.66
CA ASP A 997 4.30 8.13 -15.84
C ASP A 997 4.39 9.04 -17.07
N GLY A 998 5.00 10.21 -16.93
CA GLY A 998 5.22 11.19 -18.00
C GLY A 998 4.02 12.10 -18.29
N ASN A 999 3.01 12.13 -17.44
CA ASN A 999 1.89 13.07 -17.55
C ASN A 999 2.25 14.43 -16.95
N ASP A 1000 1.60 15.50 -17.39
CA ASP A 1000 1.74 16.83 -16.80
C ASP A 1000 1.27 16.84 -15.32
N ALA A 1001 2.18 17.20 -14.43
CA ALA A 1001 1.99 17.24 -12.98
C ALA A 1001 2.10 18.67 -12.42
N SER A 1002 1.97 19.70 -13.26
CA SER A 1002 2.11 21.10 -12.82
C SER A 1002 1.14 21.50 -11.69
N ALA A 1003 0.00 20.83 -11.56
CA ALA A 1003 -0.98 21.09 -10.50
C ALA A 1003 -0.56 20.54 -9.12
N LEU A 1004 0.42 19.63 -9.07
CA LEU A 1004 0.93 19.03 -7.82
C LEU A 1004 2.04 19.86 -7.18
N VAL A 1005 2.47 20.93 -7.85
CA VAL A 1005 3.60 21.75 -7.42
C VAL A 1005 3.21 23.21 -7.34
N ASP A 1006 3.82 23.93 -6.41
CA ASP A 1006 3.67 25.39 -6.26
C ASP A 1006 5.03 26.09 -6.37
N GLY A 1007 5.03 27.26 -7.02
CA GLY A 1007 6.21 28.08 -7.28
C GLY A 1007 6.76 27.97 -8.71
N THR A 1008 7.87 28.67 -8.96
CA THR A 1008 8.60 28.63 -10.23
C THR A 1008 9.98 28.07 -9.95
N PRO A 1009 10.44 27.04 -10.69
CA PRO A 1009 11.78 26.51 -10.50
C PRO A 1009 12.82 27.60 -10.74
N THR A 1010 13.60 27.89 -9.71
CA THR A 1010 14.80 28.70 -9.81
C THR A 1010 15.95 27.76 -10.11
N TRP A 1011 16.35 27.73 -11.37
CA TRP A 1011 17.58 27.11 -11.84
C TRP A 1011 18.73 28.07 -11.58
N PHE A 1012 19.90 27.56 -11.21
CA PHE A 1012 21.02 28.37 -10.73
C PHE A 1012 21.28 29.72 -11.42
N ALA A 1013 21.44 30.74 -10.59
CA ALA A 1013 22.28 31.90 -10.82
C ALA A 1013 23.11 32.12 -9.54
N ASP A 1014 24.23 31.41 -9.38
CA ASP A 1014 25.13 31.60 -8.24
C ASP A 1014 26.05 32.82 -8.49
N PRO A 1015 26.04 33.86 -7.63
CA PRO A 1015 26.98 34.98 -7.71
C PRO A 1015 28.45 34.61 -7.42
N GLY A 1016 28.75 33.41 -6.92
CA GLY A 1016 30.09 32.88 -6.66
C GLY A 1016 30.76 32.15 -7.83
N LEU A 1017 30.01 31.80 -8.88
CA LEU A 1017 30.57 31.19 -10.10
C LEU A 1017 31.17 32.27 -10.98
N ALA A 1018 32.49 32.23 -11.18
CA ALA A 1018 33.18 33.18 -12.06
C ALA A 1018 32.55 33.17 -13.46
N ILE A 1019 32.46 34.34 -14.08
CA ILE A 1019 32.05 34.50 -15.49
C ILE A 1019 32.94 33.58 -16.34
N GLY A 1020 32.39 32.48 -16.86
CA GLY A 1020 33.16 31.45 -17.58
C GLY A 1020 33.00 30.00 -17.07
N ALA A 1021 32.39 29.77 -15.91
CA ALA A 1021 32.27 28.43 -15.31
C ALA A 1021 31.13 27.57 -15.91
N THR A 1022 31.31 26.25 -15.86
CA THR A 1022 30.33 25.22 -16.28
C THR A 1022 29.42 24.84 -15.11
N ALA A 1023 28.10 24.77 -15.31
CA ALA A 1023 27.17 24.27 -14.29
C ALA A 1023 26.08 23.36 -14.89
N ASN A 1024 25.73 22.30 -14.16
CA ASN A 1024 24.55 21.49 -14.47
C ASN A 1024 23.27 22.22 -14.00
N VAL A 1025 22.13 21.81 -14.56
CA VAL A 1025 20.83 22.37 -14.21
C VAL A 1025 20.28 21.67 -12.96
N GLY A 1026 20.22 22.41 -11.86
CA GLY A 1026 19.60 22.00 -10.58
C GLY A 1026 18.60 23.03 -10.11
N GLY A 1027 17.41 22.59 -9.74
CA GLY A 1027 16.27 23.48 -9.42
C GLY A 1027 15.99 23.57 -7.93
N THR A 1028 15.64 24.77 -7.48
CA THR A 1028 14.97 25.04 -6.18
C THR A 1028 13.73 25.89 -6.41
N GLY A 1029 12.98 26.23 -5.35
CA GLY A 1029 11.88 27.20 -5.47
C GLY A 1029 10.54 26.61 -5.91
N VAL A 1030 10.44 25.28 -5.98
CA VAL A 1030 9.18 24.56 -6.11
C VAL A 1030 8.98 23.64 -4.91
N THR A 1031 7.75 23.60 -4.42
CA THR A 1031 7.33 22.72 -3.32
C THR A 1031 6.22 21.79 -3.77
N MET A 1032 6.21 20.58 -3.22
CA MET A 1032 5.10 19.66 -3.41
C MET A 1032 3.86 20.13 -2.64
N LEU A 1033 2.73 20.19 -3.33
CA LEU A 1033 1.42 20.42 -2.72
C LEU A 1033 0.84 19.11 -2.17
N ASP A 1034 0.94 18.03 -2.94
CA ASP A 1034 0.49 16.71 -2.52
C ASP A 1034 1.61 15.96 -1.78
N PRO A 1035 1.44 15.65 -0.48
CA PRO A 1035 2.45 14.94 0.30
C PRO A 1035 2.65 13.47 -0.13
N SER A 1036 1.78 12.93 -0.97
CA SER A 1036 1.87 11.58 -1.53
C SER A 1036 2.99 11.43 -2.58
N TYR A 1037 3.47 12.55 -3.12
CA TYR A 1037 4.48 12.57 -4.17
C TYR A 1037 5.81 13.11 -3.64
N GLN A 1038 6.91 12.49 -4.08
CA GLN A 1038 8.25 13.05 -3.93
C GLN A 1038 8.53 14.07 -5.05
N LEU A 1039 9.46 14.99 -4.84
CA LEU A 1039 9.89 15.94 -5.88
C LEU A 1039 11.36 15.74 -6.20
N THR A 1040 11.66 15.57 -7.48
CA THR A 1040 13.03 15.60 -7.98
C THR A 1040 13.12 16.40 -9.28
N TYR A 1041 14.33 16.78 -9.68
CA TYR A 1041 14.56 17.57 -10.87
C TYR A 1041 15.61 16.88 -11.75
N VAL A 1042 15.46 17.00 -13.07
CA VAL A 1042 16.48 16.58 -14.03
C VAL A 1042 16.67 17.63 -15.10
N GLY A 1043 17.91 17.81 -15.54
CA GLY A 1043 18.23 18.56 -16.74
C GLY A 1043 18.33 17.62 -17.95
N SER A 1044 17.74 18.01 -19.08
CA SER A 1044 17.92 17.32 -20.37
C SER A 1044 19.17 17.77 -21.15
N GLY A 1045 19.97 18.68 -20.58
CA GLY A 1045 21.21 19.16 -21.18
C GLY A 1045 22.40 18.26 -20.85
N VAL A 1046 22.83 17.41 -21.78
CA VAL A 1046 24.13 16.72 -21.67
C VAL A 1046 25.24 17.73 -21.93
N VAL A 1047 25.79 18.36 -20.89
CA VAL A 1047 27.09 19.01 -21.05
C VAL A 1047 28.11 17.90 -21.09
N GLN A 1048 28.80 17.72 -22.23
CA GLN A 1048 30.06 16.98 -22.17
C GLN A 1048 30.93 17.71 -21.16
N ALA A 1049 31.19 17.06 -20.03
CA ALA A 1049 32.02 17.63 -18.99
C ALA A 1049 33.30 18.16 -19.64
N PRO A 1050 33.71 19.41 -19.39
CA PRO A 1050 35.01 19.86 -19.83
C PRO A 1050 36.03 18.88 -19.29
N VAL A 1051 36.80 18.29 -20.20
CA VAL A 1051 37.92 17.41 -19.90
C VAL A 1051 38.97 18.29 -19.21
N GLN A 1052 38.95 18.34 -17.88
CA GLN A 1052 39.86 19.18 -17.07
C GLN A 1052 40.46 18.35 -15.92
N PRO A 1053 41.79 18.39 -15.74
CA PRO A 1053 42.41 17.82 -14.54
C PRO A 1053 42.07 18.67 -13.30
N ASN A 1054 41.83 18.05 -12.15
CA ASN A 1054 41.62 18.72 -10.86
C ASN A 1054 42.71 18.26 -9.91
N LEU A 1055 43.81 19.01 -9.85
CA LEU A 1055 44.99 18.62 -9.11
C LEU A 1055 44.99 19.20 -7.69
N THR A 1056 45.28 18.37 -6.71
CA THR A 1056 45.50 18.77 -5.32
C THR A 1056 46.90 18.37 -4.88
N LEU A 1057 47.62 19.31 -4.27
CA LEU A 1057 48.99 19.12 -3.79
C LEU A 1057 48.98 19.09 -2.25
N ALA A 1058 49.60 18.08 -1.64
CA ALA A 1058 49.63 17.89 -0.19
C ALA A 1058 51.00 17.45 0.32
N LEU A 1059 51.42 18.03 1.46
CA LEU A 1059 52.59 17.58 2.23
C LEU A 1059 52.13 16.52 3.23
N THR A 1060 52.25 15.26 2.84
CA THR A 1060 51.79 14.11 3.66
C THR A 1060 52.76 13.74 4.77
N GLN A 1061 54.03 14.16 4.66
CA GLN A 1061 55.02 14.12 5.73
C GLN A 1061 55.98 15.31 5.57
N GLY A 1062 56.03 16.17 6.59
CA GLY A 1062 56.95 17.29 6.68
C GLY A 1062 58.21 16.96 7.48
N GLY A 1063 59.13 17.92 7.54
CA GLY A 1063 60.33 17.85 8.35
C GLY A 1063 60.02 17.95 9.84
N PRO A 1064 60.93 17.47 10.72
CA PRO A 1064 60.80 17.67 12.16
C PRO A 1064 61.04 19.15 12.52
N ASP A 1065 60.57 19.62 13.68
CA ASP A 1065 60.76 21.02 14.11
C ASP A 1065 62.25 21.45 14.17
N TYR A 1066 63.16 20.49 14.45
CA TYR A 1066 64.60 20.72 14.59
C TYR A 1066 65.44 19.61 13.97
N VAL A 1067 66.61 19.96 13.42
CA VAL A 1067 67.57 19.02 12.82
C VAL A 1067 69.02 19.42 13.12
N THR A 1068 69.95 18.46 13.17
CA THR A 1068 71.40 18.72 13.36
C THR A 1068 72.18 18.60 12.05
N TYR A 1069 73.40 19.16 12.01
CA TYR A 1069 74.27 19.09 10.83
C TYR A 1069 74.59 17.65 10.42
N GLY A 1070 74.48 17.36 9.12
CA GLY A 1070 74.74 16.04 8.56
C GLY A 1070 73.60 15.03 8.70
N GLN A 1071 72.46 15.39 9.32
CA GLN A 1071 71.23 14.59 9.27
C GLN A 1071 70.47 14.82 7.96
N ILE A 1072 69.58 13.88 7.64
CA ILE A 1072 68.71 13.92 6.45
C ILE A 1072 67.28 14.22 6.92
N VAL A 1073 66.62 15.16 6.24
CA VAL A 1073 65.20 15.46 6.41
C VAL A 1073 64.44 14.82 5.26
N ASP A 1074 63.43 14.02 5.60
CA ASP A 1074 62.60 13.30 4.63
C ASP A 1074 61.26 14.01 4.43
N TYR A 1075 60.91 14.27 3.18
CA TYR A 1075 59.62 14.83 2.79
C TYR A 1075 58.86 13.85 1.90
N VAL A 1076 57.54 13.77 2.13
CA VAL A 1076 56.61 13.02 1.26
C VAL A 1076 55.56 13.97 0.72
N VAL A 1077 55.63 14.24 -0.58
CA VAL A 1077 54.70 15.13 -1.28
C VAL A 1077 53.81 14.29 -2.20
N THR A 1078 52.51 14.53 -2.15
CA THR A 1078 51.53 13.85 -3.01
C THR A 1078 50.80 14.85 -3.90
N LEU A 1079 50.71 14.55 -5.20
CA LEU A 1079 49.90 15.26 -6.18
C LEU A 1079 48.81 14.31 -6.68
N SER A 1080 47.55 14.63 -6.40
CA SER A 1080 46.39 13.81 -6.77
C SER A 1080 45.56 14.50 -7.83
N ASN A 1081 45.09 13.77 -8.85
CA ASN A 1081 44.14 14.27 -9.83
C ASN A 1081 42.73 13.75 -9.53
N ASN A 1082 41.90 14.58 -8.89
CA ASN A 1082 40.51 14.28 -8.57
C ASN A 1082 39.55 14.70 -9.72
N GLY A 1083 40.10 15.00 -10.90
CA GLY A 1083 39.36 15.47 -12.08
C GLY A 1083 39.06 14.34 -13.06
N ASN A 1084 38.39 14.68 -14.17
CA ASN A 1084 37.95 13.71 -15.19
C ASN A 1084 38.84 13.69 -16.44
N ALA A 1085 39.97 14.41 -16.44
CA ALA A 1085 40.98 14.42 -17.50
C ALA A 1085 42.40 14.27 -16.99
N ALA A 1086 43.29 13.72 -17.80
CA ALA A 1086 44.71 13.63 -17.45
C ALA A 1086 45.37 15.03 -17.47
N ALA A 1087 46.15 15.35 -16.44
CA ALA A 1087 47.04 16.50 -16.45
C ALA A 1087 48.31 16.13 -17.19
N THR A 1088 48.46 16.51 -18.46
CA THR A 1088 49.63 16.15 -19.28
C THR A 1088 50.68 17.27 -19.32
N ASN A 1089 51.97 16.90 -19.25
CA ASN A 1089 53.10 17.84 -19.30
C ASN A 1089 53.08 18.91 -18.20
N TYR A 1090 52.54 18.57 -17.04
CA TYR A 1090 52.34 19.47 -15.91
C TYR A 1090 53.65 19.71 -15.16
N ALA A 1091 54.06 20.96 -14.99
CA ALA A 1091 55.35 21.25 -14.39
C ALA A 1091 55.28 21.14 -12.85
N VAL A 1092 56.26 20.44 -12.29
CA VAL A 1092 56.52 20.39 -10.86
C VAL A 1092 57.97 20.74 -10.59
N SER A 1093 58.21 21.43 -9.48
CA SER A 1093 59.56 21.75 -9.04
C SER A 1093 59.69 21.75 -7.53
N ALA A 1094 60.90 21.49 -7.05
CA ALA A 1094 61.23 21.61 -5.64
C ALA A 1094 62.53 22.37 -5.49
N SER A 1095 62.52 23.38 -4.62
CA SER A 1095 63.69 24.14 -4.23
C SER A 1095 64.02 23.92 -2.76
N TYR A 1096 65.32 23.94 -2.49
CA TYR A 1096 65.88 23.71 -1.17
C TYR A 1096 66.73 24.92 -0.81
N GLY A 1097 66.35 25.63 0.25
CA GLY A 1097 67.01 26.80 0.79
C GLY A 1097 67.55 26.52 2.20
N GLY A 1098 68.29 27.49 2.75
CA GLY A 1098 68.69 27.46 4.17
C GLY A 1098 69.47 26.20 4.59
N GLY A 1099 70.80 26.20 4.49
CA GLY A 1099 71.59 25.09 5.05
C GLY A 1099 71.34 23.67 4.52
N ALA A 1100 70.47 23.47 3.53
CA ALA A 1100 70.36 22.23 2.77
C ALA A 1100 71.62 21.99 1.93
N ASP A 1101 72.12 20.76 1.88
CA ASP A 1101 73.13 20.33 0.91
C ASP A 1101 72.44 19.95 -0.40
N VAL A 1102 72.11 20.98 -1.18
CA VAL A 1102 71.36 20.86 -2.43
C VAL A 1102 72.03 19.89 -3.41
N GLY A 1103 73.37 19.78 -3.40
CA GLY A 1103 74.09 18.87 -4.28
C GLY A 1103 73.98 17.39 -3.88
N ALA A 1104 73.63 17.11 -2.63
CA ALA A 1104 73.49 15.77 -2.05
C ALA A 1104 72.03 15.33 -1.86
N THR A 1105 71.05 16.22 -2.09
CA THR A 1105 69.62 15.87 -2.07
C THR A 1105 69.31 14.80 -3.12
N THR A 1106 68.52 13.80 -2.74
CA THR A 1106 68.03 12.76 -3.65
C THR A 1106 66.52 12.67 -3.60
N TRP A 1107 65.89 12.31 -4.70
CA TRP A 1107 64.44 12.16 -4.76
C TRP A 1107 64.03 11.02 -5.69
N GLN A 1108 62.88 10.42 -5.40
CA GLN A 1108 62.25 9.38 -6.20
C GLN A 1108 60.78 9.72 -6.41
N CYS A 1109 60.29 9.59 -7.65
CA CYS A 1109 58.87 9.71 -7.96
C CYS A 1109 58.25 8.32 -8.15
N ILE A 1110 57.09 8.10 -7.55
CA ILE A 1110 56.29 6.88 -7.67
C ILE A 1110 54.97 7.24 -8.36
N ALA A 1111 54.80 6.74 -9.58
CA ALA A 1111 53.57 6.88 -10.35
C ALA A 1111 52.50 5.90 -9.83
N GLY A 1112 51.30 6.40 -9.47
CA GLY A 1112 50.21 5.57 -8.94
C GLY A 1112 49.46 4.72 -9.98
N SER A 1113 49.85 4.78 -11.26
CA SER A 1113 49.32 3.93 -12.33
C SER A 1113 50.33 3.79 -13.47
N ILE A 1114 50.12 2.82 -14.38
CA ILE A 1114 50.96 2.62 -15.57
C ILE A 1114 50.85 3.75 -16.61
N ASP A 1115 49.75 4.50 -16.57
CA ASP A 1115 49.46 5.60 -17.48
C ASP A 1115 49.92 6.97 -16.93
N ALA A 1116 50.47 7.00 -15.71
CA ALA A 1116 51.10 8.17 -15.12
C ALA A 1116 52.60 8.21 -15.45
N SER A 1117 53.15 9.41 -15.65
CA SER A 1117 54.57 9.58 -16.03
C SER A 1117 55.24 10.68 -15.21
N CYS A 1118 56.41 10.38 -14.64
CA CYS A 1118 57.34 11.32 -14.03
C CYS A 1118 58.79 10.81 -14.20
N ALA A 1119 59.77 11.66 -13.96
CA ALA A 1119 61.16 11.23 -13.84
C ALA A 1119 61.30 10.28 -12.63
N ALA A 1120 61.79 9.06 -12.84
CA ALA A 1120 61.75 8.02 -11.80
C ALA A 1120 62.57 8.36 -10.54
N ALA A 1121 63.71 9.02 -10.70
CA ALA A 1121 64.56 9.51 -9.60
C ALA A 1121 65.57 10.55 -10.09
N GLY A 1122 66.14 11.34 -9.18
CA GLY A 1122 67.19 12.31 -9.49
C GLY A 1122 67.93 12.82 -8.26
N ASN A 1123 68.99 13.61 -8.50
CA ASN A 1123 69.79 14.28 -7.48
C ASN A 1123 69.66 15.81 -7.64
N GLY A 1124 69.59 16.52 -6.53
CA GLY A 1124 69.43 17.98 -6.50
C GLY A 1124 67.99 18.47 -6.69
N PRO A 1125 67.77 19.73 -7.14
CA PRO A 1125 66.44 20.32 -7.30
C PRO A 1125 65.56 19.49 -8.24
N ILE A 1126 64.26 19.42 -7.93
CA ILE A 1126 63.28 18.80 -8.82
C ILE A 1126 62.87 19.84 -9.85
N VAL A 1127 62.97 19.49 -11.14
CA VAL A 1127 62.36 20.21 -12.26
C VAL A 1127 61.86 19.13 -13.20
N ASP A 1128 60.57 18.85 -13.18
CA ASP A 1128 59.97 17.73 -13.91
C ASP A 1128 58.66 18.14 -14.58
N HIS A 1129 58.30 17.42 -15.65
CA HIS A 1129 57.02 17.56 -16.34
C HIS A 1129 56.30 16.23 -16.31
N VAL A 1130 55.13 16.22 -15.65
CA VAL A 1130 54.44 14.97 -15.33
C VAL A 1130 53.13 14.80 -16.07
N THR A 1131 52.70 13.55 -16.16
CA THR A 1131 51.35 13.18 -16.59
C THR A 1131 50.61 12.50 -15.45
N VAL A 1132 49.48 13.06 -15.01
CA VAL A 1132 48.65 12.52 -13.92
C VAL A 1132 47.25 12.20 -14.45
N PRO A 1133 46.90 10.92 -14.68
CA PRO A 1133 45.57 10.51 -15.13
C PRO A 1133 44.47 10.80 -14.10
N PRO A 1134 43.18 10.80 -14.51
CA PRO A 1134 42.03 10.92 -13.60
C PRO A 1134 42.04 9.88 -12.48
N GLY A 1135 41.77 10.29 -11.24
CA GLY A 1135 41.69 9.40 -10.06
C GLY A 1135 43.04 8.85 -9.59
N VAL A 1136 44.16 9.31 -10.16
CA VAL A 1136 45.51 8.82 -9.83
C VAL A 1136 46.26 9.85 -8.99
N SER A 1137 47.00 9.35 -8.00
CA SER A 1137 47.96 10.13 -7.22
C SER A 1137 49.39 9.74 -7.56
N MET A 1138 50.30 10.71 -7.48
CA MET A 1138 51.74 10.48 -7.57
C MET A 1138 52.44 10.99 -6.32
N THR A 1139 53.52 10.31 -5.92
CA THR A 1139 54.21 10.59 -4.66
C THR A 1139 55.69 10.81 -4.91
N TRP A 1140 56.25 11.90 -4.36
CA TRP A 1140 57.69 12.14 -4.30
C TRP A 1140 58.20 11.84 -2.90
N LEU A 1141 59.21 10.97 -2.84
CA LEU A 1141 60.03 10.73 -1.66
C LEU A 1141 61.31 11.54 -1.82
N ILE A 1142 61.54 12.51 -0.93
CA ILE A 1142 62.62 13.49 -1.06
C ILE A 1142 63.48 13.44 0.20
N HIS A 1143 64.76 13.16 0.03
CA HIS A 1143 65.76 13.08 1.10
C HIS A 1143 66.70 14.28 0.99
N VAL A 1144 66.60 15.22 1.94
CA VAL A 1144 67.36 16.47 1.94
C VAL A 1144 68.42 16.45 3.07
N PRO A 1145 69.70 16.24 2.77
CA PRO A 1145 70.77 16.33 3.76
C PRO A 1145 70.99 17.77 4.21
N VAL A 1146 71.25 17.97 5.49
CA VAL A 1146 71.66 19.27 6.05
C VAL A 1146 73.16 19.45 5.86
N SER A 1147 73.56 20.54 5.19
CA SER A 1147 74.95 20.87 4.87
C SER A 1147 75.83 20.91 6.12
N PRO A 1148 76.96 20.17 6.15
CA PRO A 1148 77.92 20.19 7.26
C PRO A 1148 78.58 21.56 7.49
N SER A 1149 78.46 22.48 6.53
CA SER A 1149 79.07 23.81 6.53
C SER A 1149 78.06 24.96 6.72
N SER A 1150 76.78 24.66 6.93
CA SER A 1150 75.79 25.73 7.10
C SER A 1150 75.96 26.45 8.44
N PRO A 1151 75.96 27.79 8.52
CA PRO A 1151 75.80 28.49 9.79
C PRO A 1151 74.42 28.15 10.42
N ALA A 1152 74.25 28.37 11.73
CA ALA A 1152 72.96 28.19 12.40
C ALA A 1152 71.88 29.02 11.67
N GLY A 1153 70.75 28.39 11.34
CA GLY A 1153 69.70 28.93 10.48
C GLY A 1153 68.52 27.96 10.35
N THR A 1154 67.69 28.12 9.33
CA THR A 1154 66.60 27.19 8.97
C THR A 1154 66.98 26.37 7.74
N LEU A 1155 66.37 25.20 7.58
CA LEU A 1155 66.25 24.44 6.34
C LEU A 1155 64.88 24.70 5.74
N ASP A 1156 64.88 25.26 4.54
CA ASP A 1156 63.68 25.68 3.84
C ASP A 1156 63.43 24.72 2.68
N PHE A 1157 62.24 24.13 2.65
CA PHE A 1157 61.79 23.25 1.59
C PHE A 1157 60.55 23.86 0.94
N ASP A 1158 60.62 24.10 -0.37
CA ASP A 1158 59.49 24.58 -1.15
C ASP A 1158 59.21 23.61 -2.30
N PHE A 1159 57.97 23.10 -2.38
CA PHE A 1159 57.48 22.30 -3.49
C PHE A 1159 56.39 23.06 -4.25
N ASN A 1160 56.61 23.23 -5.55
CA ASN A 1160 55.75 23.95 -6.46
C ASN A 1160 55.18 23.02 -7.52
N ALA A 1161 53.90 23.20 -7.82
CA ALA A 1161 53.22 22.57 -8.93
C ALA A 1161 52.42 23.65 -9.67
N ASP A 1162 52.64 23.81 -10.97
CA ASP A 1162 52.21 25.00 -11.74
C ASP A 1162 50.73 25.32 -11.57
N GLY A 1163 50.38 26.43 -10.92
CA GLY A 1163 48.99 26.85 -10.71
C GLY A 1163 48.33 26.33 -9.44
N LEU A 1164 49.06 25.59 -8.59
CA LEU A 1164 48.66 25.27 -7.22
C LEU A 1164 49.42 26.14 -6.22
N ALA A 1165 48.86 26.29 -5.02
CA ALA A 1165 49.57 26.96 -3.92
C ALA A 1165 50.85 26.15 -3.58
N PRO A 1166 52.01 26.81 -3.41
CA PRO A 1166 53.24 26.15 -2.98
C PRO A 1166 53.06 25.46 -1.63
N LEU A 1167 53.72 24.32 -1.45
CA LEU A 1167 53.96 23.77 -0.12
C LEU A 1167 55.32 24.26 0.37
N SER A 1168 55.35 24.83 1.56
CA SER A 1168 56.58 25.30 2.19
C SER A 1168 56.71 24.68 3.58
N ASP A 1169 57.92 24.25 3.92
CA ASP A 1169 58.27 23.78 5.26
C ASP A 1169 59.60 24.37 5.72
N HIS A 1170 59.71 24.70 7.01
CA HIS A 1170 60.84 25.40 7.60
C HIS A 1170 61.31 24.67 8.87
N VAL A 1171 62.42 23.97 8.77
CA VAL A 1171 63.01 23.18 9.86
C VAL A 1171 64.16 23.94 10.51
N THR A 1172 64.20 24.09 11.83
CA THR A 1172 65.27 24.85 12.50
C THR A 1172 66.55 24.01 12.65
N ILE A 1173 67.71 24.51 12.18
CA ILE A 1173 69.00 23.83 12.32
C ILE A 1173 69.66 24.21 13.65
N VAL A 1174 69.89 23.22 14.52
CA VAL A 1174 70.46 23.41 15.86
C VAL A 1174 71.90 22.90 15.96
N ILE A 1175 72.79 23.71 16.53
CA ILE A 1175 74.19 23.33 16.81
C ILE A 1175 74.27 22.65 18.18
N PHE A 1176 74.11 21.32 18.23
CA PHE A 1176 74.57 20.58 19.40
C PHE A 1176 76.01 20.12 19.14
N ARG A 1177 76.95 20.82 19.79
CA ARG A 1177 78.29 20.29 20.02
C ARG A 1177 78.16 19.31 21.18
N ASP A 1178 78.56 18.05 20.98
CA ASP A 1178 78.53 17.01 22.01
C ASP A 1178 79.02 17.52 23.37
N GLY A 1179 78.15 17.41 24.38
CA GLY A 1179 78.47 17.59 25.79
C GLY A 1179 78.02 18.91 26.41
N PHE A 1180 76.78 18.96 26.92
CA PHE A 1180 76.43 19.74 28.11
C PHE A 1180 75.20 19.13 28.80
N ASP A 1181 75.44 18.10 29.62
CA ASP A 1181 74.60 17.82 30.78
C ASP A 1181 74.75 19.00 31.76
N GLY A 1182 73.63 19.66 32.08
CA GLY A 1182 73.62 20.78 33.01
C GLY A 1182 72.22 21.04 33.55
N ALA A 1183 71.93 20.44 34.71
CA ALA A 1183 70.72 20.67 35.49
C ALA A 1183 70.53 22.16 35.86
N GLY A 1184 69.29 22.65 35.78
CA GLY A 1184 68.87 23.86 36.50
C GLY A 1184 67.77 24.70 35.83
N ALA A 1185 66.51 24.45 36.25
CA ALA A 1185 65.36 25.39 36.44
C ALA A 1185 65.15 26.55 35.42
N SER A 1186 63.97 26.78 34.87
CA SER A 1186 62.78 27.26 35.60
C SER A 1186 61.57 27.42 34.66
N MET A 1187 60.39 27.44 35.28
CA MET A 1187 59.04 27.52 34.72
C MET A 1187 58.71 28.84 33.99
N GLU A 1188 57.59 28.76 33.25
CA GLU A 1188 56.63 29.80 32.80
C GLU A 1188 56.57 29.89 31.26
N GLY A 1189 55.44 29.82 30.57
CA GLY A 1189 54.04 29.68 30.96
C GLY A 1189 53.17 29.90 29.71
N THR A 1190 52.21 28.98 29.50
CA THR A 1190 50.98 29.08 28.68
C THR A 1190 51.03 29.32 27.16
N PRO A 1191 50.07 28.74 26.40
CA PRO A 1191 50.07 28.67 24.94
C PRO A 1191 49.33 29.85 24.28
N ARG A 1192 49.65 30.09 23.01
CA ARG A 1192 48.69 30.50 21.99
C ARG A 1192 48.97 29.77 20.70
#